data_AF-A0A134CGE7-F1
#
_entry.id   AF-A0A134CGE7-F1
#
_cell.length_a   1.000
_cell.length_b   1.000
_cell.length_c   1.000
_cell.angle_alpha   90.00
_cell.angle_beta   90.00
_cell.angle_gamma   90.00
#
_symmetry.space_group_name_H-M   'P 1'
#
loop_
_entity.id
_entity.type
_entity.pdbx_description
1 polymer ?
#
loop_
_entity_poly.entity_id
_entity_poly.type
_entity_poly.pdbx_seq_one_letter_code
_entity_poly.pdbx_strand_id
1 'polypeptide(L)'
;MGDEISLKGIVERLIFIAPDSDFLVFTIRTDSEKKIVTVAGHMEKPLVGDSLCIQGTWTEHKKYGRQWAGTSWQRQQANSKENILRFLSSGEVTGIGPELAKRMVDAFDLQTMDIVQNDPDKLLQIQGIGIKKVAQIKSCIGSKKILHQVAWDMESHGISGRYAGRLIQHYGEKALTVLTTDPYRLMQDIDGIGFKMADQIALAYGGAENSEKRFYAALVYVLWNRTRKGHVCLPRSVVLKDGGDLLQVPPQVLQEPLADLLQQGLLKSDEYRNEQYIYTVHQYDEECTIAERVREMTATRVDRDRHAIHACLKSWQETYQFTLDPKQREAVISSLQSQIQIITGGPGTGKTTVIRAIIQVAEQEGLRILLCAPTGRAAKRLRETTGREAYTIHRLLGANGVTGGKQIFEYNEDKQLPADMVIVDEVSMLDMELCYHLFQALPDSCRCVLVGDAEQLPAVGAGAVLHDFLHSRMVPSVRLNTIFRQKEGGRIVTNAHLIRSGRVPVCNQEEEFQFIEIDSEENGARKIADLYGQERQRVEDIFHIQVLAPMYKNSCGVDNLNRLIQAQYNPSAVNRPEYIQGDSCYRIGDKVMQKQNNYDKGVFNGDIGEIWAIHDDKIFVRYAERDVTYTKDEINEITLAYAVTVHKSQGSEYHTVILSLVNSHFIMLQRNLLYTAVTRAKQKVIIVGQKKALQQAVLNAKTNRRCTLLAARLQVEGLWG
;
A
#
# COMPACT_ATOMS: atom_id res chain seq x y z
N MET A 1 14.25 11.92 -59.54
CA MET A 1 14.38 10.56 -58.99
C MET A 1 15.67 10.55 -58.20
N GLY A 2 15.58 10.74 -56.88
CA GLY A 2 16.75 10.65 -56.01
C GLY A 2 16.88 9.20 -55.57
N ASP A 3 18.06 8.62 -55.74
CA ASP A 3 18.33 7.22 -55.38
C ASP A 3 18.00 7.01 -53.89
N GLU A 4 17.01 6.15 -53.61
CA GLU A 4 16.76 5.64 -52.26
C GLU A 4 17.93 4.73 -51.87
N ILE A 5 18.77 5.20 -50.96
CA ILE A 5 19.90 4.45 -50.42
C ILE A 5 19.40 3.79 -49.13
N SER A 6 19.78 2.53 -48.88
CA SER A 6 19.48 1.82 -47.63
C SER A 6 20.67 1.85 -46.66
N LEU A 7 20.44 2.14 -45.39
CA LEU A 7 21.43 2.11 -44.32
C LEU A 7 21.21 0.90 -43.41
N LYS A 8 22.24 0.06 -43.22
CA LYS A 8 22.19 -1.14 -42.37
C LYS A 8 23.05 -1.00 -41.13
N GLY A 9 22.53 -1.40 -39.98
CA GLY A 9 23.27 -1.34 -38.72
C GLY A 9 22.47 -1.74 -37.50
N ILE A 10 23.13 -1.70 -36.34
CA ILE A 10 22.56 -2.09 -35.05
C ILE A 10 22.24 -0.86 -34.21
N VAL A 11 21.04 -0.79 -33.63
CA VAL A 11 20.64 0.31 -32.74
C VAL A 11 21.45 0.28 -31.45
N GLU A 12 22.22 1.33 -31.19
CA GLU A 12 23.00 1.46 -29.94
C GLU A 12 22.21 2.10 -28.82
N ARG A 13 21.46 3.15 -29.13
CA ARG A 13 20.72 3.94 -28.14
C ARG A 13 19.65 4.77 -28.82
N LEU A 14 18.52 4.91 -28.14
CA LEU A 14 17.48 5.89 -28.45
C LEU A 14 17.87 7.24 -27.83
N ILE A 15 17.90 8.30 -28.62
CA ILE A 15 18.27 9.65 -28.17
C ILE A 15 17.03 10.43 -27.76
N PHE A 16 15.96 10.36 -28.56
CA PHE A 16 14.77 11.17 -28.36
C PHE A 16 13.53 10.52 -28.99
N ILE A 17 12.38 10.67 -28.33
CA ILE A 17 11.06 10.25 -28.82
C ILE A 17 10.09 11.40 -28.53
N ALA A 18 9.38 11.87 -29.55
CA ALA A 18 8.36 12.90 -29.38
C ALA A 18 7.14 12.33 -28.61
N PRO A 19 6.58 13.04 -27.63
CA PRO A 19 5.41 12.56 -26.86
C PRO A 19 4.13 12.40 -27.67
N ASP A 20 3.95 13.21 -28.73
CA ASP A 20 2.69 13.38 -29.46
C ASP A 20 2.81 13.11 -30.98
N SER A 21 3.90 12.46 -31.44
CA SER A 21 4.10 12.12 -32.85
C SER A 21 5.06 10.94 -33.02
N ASP A 22 5.06 10.29 -34.19
CA ASP A 22 5.98 9.18 -34.52
C ASP A 22 7.43 9.62 -34.78
N PHE A 23 7.79 10.86 -34.43
CA PHE A 23 9.14 11.38 -34.61
C PHE A 23 10.09 10.84 -33.55
N LEU A 24 11.21 10.26 -34.00
CA LEU A 24 12.22 9.70 -33.12
C LEU A 24 13.64 9.90 -33.67
N VAL A 25 14.60 9.91 -32.74
CA VAL A 25 16.03 10.05 -33.02
C VAL A 25 16.79 8.97 -32.27
N PHE A 26 17.65 8.24 -32.98
CA PHE A 26 18.45 7.15 -32.41
C PHE A 26 19.78 7.02 -33.14
N THR A 27 20.75 6.34 -32.52
CA THR A 27 22.03 6.03 -33.18
C THR A 27 22.11 4.57 -33.55
N ILE A 28 22.59 4.32 -34.76
CA ILE A 28 22.94 2.99 -35.24
C ILE A 28 24.44 2.90 -35.49
N ARG A 29 25.01 1.72 -35.27
CA ARG A 29 26.37 1.38 -35.69
C ARG A 29 26.29 0.66 -37.03
N THR A 30 26.91 1.20 -38.06
CA THR A 30 26.84 0.63 -39.42
C THR A 30 27.76 -0.58 -39.59
N ASP A 31 27.31 -1.56 -40.37
CA ASP A 31 28.08 -2.78 -40.65
C ASP A 31 29.28 -2.52 -41.57
N SER A 32 29.19 -1.54 -42.47
CA SER A 32 30.19 -1.27 -43.50
C SER A 32 31.38 -0.41 -43.04
N GLU A 33 31.23 0.41 -42.00
CA GLU A 33 32.29 1.34 -41.56
C GLU A 33 32.55 1.36 -40.04
N LYS A 34 31.84 0.57 -39.23
CA LYS A 34 31.86 0.64 -37.74
C LYS A 34 31.66 2.06 -37.20
N LYS A 35 31.05 2.96 -37.97
CA LYS A 35 30.75 4.34 -37.55
C LYS A 35 29.36 4.42 -36.94
N ILE A 36 29.21 5.27 -35.94
CA ILE A 36 27.94 5.59 -35.33
C ILE A 36 27.27 6.67 -36.18
N VAL A 37 26.07 6.37 -36.66
CA VAL A 37 25.24 7.25 -37.48
C VAL A 37 23.97 7.59 -36.72
N THR A 38 23.63 8.86 -36.65
CA THR A 38 22.36 9.34 -36.08
C THR A 38 21.26 9.26 -37.14
N VAL A 39 20.17 8.59 -36.79
CA VAL A 39 18.97 8.46 -37.61
C VAL A 39 17.86 9.30 -36.98
N ALA A 40 17.17 10.11 -37.79
CA ALA A 40 16.03 10.92 -37.38
C ALA A 40 14.90 10.78 -38.40
N GLY A 41 13.66 10.63 -37.96
CA GLY A 41 12.52 10.48 -38.85
C GLY A 41 11.22 10.15 -38.15
N HIS A 42 10.13 10.10 -38.92
CA HIS A 42 8.82 9.64 -38.47
C HIS A 42 8.68 8.15 -38.78
N MET A 43 8.90 7.29 -37.78
CA MET A 43 8.98 5.84 -37.95
C MET A 43 8.52 5.12 -36.68
N GLU A 44 8.24 3.82 -36.77
CA GLU A 44 8.00 2.99 -35.59
C GLU A 44 9.24 2.93 -34.68
N LYS A 45 9.04 2.80 -33.36
CA LYS A 45 10.12 2.81 -32.37
C LYS A 45 10.94 1.51 -32.42
N PRO A 46 12.24 1.56 -32.73
CA PRO A 46 13.09 0.37 -32.68
C PRO A 46 13.56 0.07 -31.25
N LEU A 47 13.93 -1.19 -30.97
CA LEU A 47 14.56 -1.58 -29.71
C LEU A 47 16.08 -1.40 -29.78
N VAL A 48 16.68 -1.05 -28.64
CA VAL A 48 18.14 -1.02 -28.52
C VAL A 48 18.67 -2.45 -28.69
N GLY A 49 19.62 -2.63 -29.62
CA GLY A 49 20.14 -3.94 -30.01
C GLY A 49 19.52 -4.51 -31.29
N ASP A 50 18.47 -3.91 -31.85
CA ASP A 50 17.89 -4.36 -33.11
C ASP A 50 18.86 -4.16 -34.29
N SER A 51 18.96 -5.17 -35.16
CA SER A 51 19.59 -5.04 -36.48
C SER A 51 18.55 -4.56 -37.49
N LEU A 52 18.78 -3.39 -38.07
CA LEU A 52 17.82 -2.70 -38.93
C LEU A 52 18.38 -2.43 -40.32
N CYS A 53 17.51 -2.49 -41.32
CA CYS A 53 17.72 -1.90 -42.63
C CYS A 53 16.77 -0.69 -42.76
N ILE A 54 17.33 0.51 -42.87
CA ILE A 54 16.61 1.78 -42.82
C ILE A 54 16.66 2.43 -44.20
N GLN A 55 15.51 2.70 -44.79
CA GLN A 55 15.40 3.47 -46.03
C GLN A 55 15.43 4.97 -45.70
N GLY A 56 16.12 5.75 -46.51
CA GLY A 56 16.20 7.19 -46.26
C GLY A 56 17.21 7.90 -47.13
N THR A 57 17.49 9.15 -46.75
CA THR A 57 18.47 9.99 -47.42
C THR A 57 19.37 10.70 -46.42
N TRP A 58 20.60 11.01 -46.83
CA TRP A 58 21.48 11.84 -46.03
C TRP A 58 20.96 13.28 -46.02
N THR A 59 20.77 13.84 -44.83
CA THR A 59 20.38 15.23 -44.63
C THR A 59 21.35 15.91 -43.67
N GLU A 60 21.50 17.22 -43.80
CA GLU A 60 22.40 18.01 -42.95
C GLU A 60 21.58 18.92 -42.04
N HIS A 61 21.59 18.63 -40.74
CA HIS A 61 20.84 19.38 -39.75
C HIS A 61 21.64 20.59 -39.25
N LYS A 62 21.06 21.80 -39.32
CA LYS A 62 21.72 23.08 -38.99
C LYS A 62 22.43 23.14 -37.63
N LYS A 63 21.99 22.33 -36.65
CA LYS A 63 22.52 22.30 -35.27
C LYS A 63 23.29 21.02 -34.90
N TYR A 64 23.09 19.92 -35.62
CA TYR A 64 23.54 18.58 -35.20
C TYR A 64 24.36 17.85 -36.27
N GLY A 65 24.66 18.51 -37.39
CA GLY A 65 25.48 17.97 -38.47
C GLY A 65 24.76 16.93 -39.33
N ARG A 66 25.54 16.08 -39.99
CA ARG A 66 25.05 15.08 -40.94
C ARG A 66 24.28 13.96 -40.24
N GLN A 67 23.03 13.74 -40.65
CA GLN A 67 22.12 12.75 -40.10
C GLN A 67 21.45 11.95 -41.22
N TRP A 68 20.99 10.75 -40.89
CA TRP A 68 20.21 9.94 -41.80
C TRP A 68 18.72 10.22 -41.59
N ALA A 69 18.06 10.82 -42.58
CA ALA A 69 16.61 11.02 -42.56
C ALA A 69 15.92 9.71 -42.95
N GLY A 70 15.50 8.94 -41.94
CA GLY A 70 14.83 7.65 -42.14
C GLY A 70 13.35 7.83 -42.46
N THR A 71 12.85 7.11 -43.46
CA THR A 71 11.44 7.07 -43.85
C THR A 71 10.75 5.79 -43.37
N SER A 72 11.44 4.66 -43.40
CA SER A 72 10.96 3.37 -42.92
C SER A 72 12.14 2.49 -42.53
N TRP A 73 11.89 1.45 -41.72
CA TRP A 73 12.88 0.42 -41.44
C TRP A 73 12.26 -0.96 -41.39
N GLN A 74 13.08 -1.98 -41.64
CA GLN A 74 12.73 -3.38 -41.46
C GLN A 74 13.76 -4.06 -40.55
N ARG A 75 13.28 -4.85 -39.59
CA ARG A 75 14.14 -5.64 -38.71
C ARG A 75 14.78 -6.76 -39.55
N GLN A 76 16.11 -6.79 -39.58
CA GLN A 76 16.82 -7.93 -40.14
C GLN A 76 16.92 -9.04 -39.09
N GLN A 77 16.68 -10.28 -39.52
CA GLN A 77 17.04 -11.45 -38.73
C GLN A 77 18.56 -11.47 -38.51
N ALA A 78 18.96 -11.62 -37.25
CA ALA A 78 20.35 -11.53 -36.82
C ALA A 78 21.17 -12.72 -37.34
N ASN A 79 21.73 -12.58 -38.55
CA ASN A 79 22.49 -13.65 -39.20
C ASN A 79 24.01 -13.46 -39.07
N SER A 80 24.51 -13.03 -37.90
CA SER A 80 25.96 -12.95 -37.64
C SER A 80 26.36 -13.58 -36.31
N LYS A 81 27.49 -14.30 -36.31
CA LYS A 81 28.01 -15.02 -35.12
C LYS A 81 28.26 -14.11 -33.93
N GLU A 82 28.76 -12.89 -34.18
CA GLU A 82 29.03 -11.88 -33.14
C GLU A 82 27.76 -11.44 -32.41
N ASN A 83 26.64 -11.30 -33.12
CA ASN A 83 25.37 -10.87 -32.54
C ASN A 83 24.75 -11.97 -31.67
N ILE A 84 24.82 -13.23 -32.13
CA ILE A 84 24.35 -14.39 -31.36
C ILE A 84 25.15 -14.53 -30.06
N LEU A 85 26.47 -14.39 -30.14
CA LEU A 85 27.36 -14.46 -28.98
C LEU A 85 27.03 -13.37 -27.96
N ARG A 86 26.82 -12.12 -28.42
CA ARG A 86 26.48 -10.98 -27.55
C ARG A 86 25.14 -11.17 -26.86
N PHE A 87 24.12 -11.64 -27.57
CA PHE A 87 22.79 -11.88 -27.03
C PHE A 87 22.79 -12.98 -25.96
N LEU A 88 23.48 -14.09 -26.20
CA LEU A 88 23.58 -15.17 -25.23
C LEU A 88 24.46 -14.80 -24.02
N SER A 89 25.39 -13.85 -24.18
CA SER A 89 26.29 -13.38 -23.12
C SER A 89 25.74 -12.20 -22.29
N SER A 90 24.60 -11.61 -22.67
CA SER A 90 24.05 -10.42 -22.01
C SER A 90 23.36 -10.71 -20.67
N GLY A 91 23.27 -11.98 -20.27
CA GLY A 91 22.54 -12.40 -19.07
C GLY A 91 21.02 -12.50 -19.27
N GLU A 92 20.53 -12.25 -20.48
CA GLU A 92 19.12 -12.35 -20.85
C GLU A 92 18.59 -13.79 -20.73
N VAL A 93 19.41 -14.82 -20.99
CA VAL A 93 19.02 -16.23 -20.82
C VAL A 93 19.66 -16.78 -19.55
N THR A 94 18.84 -17.02 -18.54
CA THR A 94 19.29 -17.57 -17.26
C THR A 94 19.92 -18.94 -17.44
N GLY A 95 21.15 -19.10 -16.97
CA GLY A 95 21.94 -20.33 -17.09
C GLY A 95 23.01 -20.31 -18.19
N ILE A 96 23.07 -19.25 -19.02
CA ILE A 96 24.09 -19.06 -20.06
C ILE A 96 25.03 -17.91 -19.67
N GLY A 97 26.28 -18.24 -19.36
CA GLY A 97 27.36 -17.26 -19.14
C GLY A 97 28.20 -17.05 -20.41
N PRO A 98 29.10 -16.04 -20.42
CA PRO A 98 29.88 -15.68 -21.62
C PRO A 98 30.70 -16.84 -22.21
N GLU A 99 31.30 -17.68 -21.37
CA GLU A 99 32.07 -18.86 -21.80
C GLU A 99 31.19 -19.99 -22.36
N LEU A 100 29.94 -20.07 -21.90
CA LEU A 100 28.98 -21.07 -22.36
C LEU A 100 28.35 -20.62 -23.69
N ALA A 101 28.02 -19.33 -23.80
CA ALA A 101 27.58 -18.68 -25.03
C ALA A 101 28.63 -18.85 -26.15
N LYS A 102 29.92 -18.67 -25.83
CA LYS A 102 31.00 -18.90 -26.79
C LYS A 102 31.04 -20.34 -27.29
N ARG A 103 30.98 -21.32 -26.39
CA ARG A 103 30.91 -22.75 -26.74
C ARG A 103 29.69 -23.11 -27.59
N MET A 104 28.55 -22.49 -27.33
CA MET A 104 27.32 -22.70 -28.12
C MET A 104 27.48 -22.19 -29.54
N VAL A 105 28.03 -20.98 -29.71
CA VAL A 105 28.31 -20.39 -31.03
C VAL A 105 29.42 -21.13 -31.77
N ASP A 106 30.44 -21.62 -31.07
CA ASP A 106 31.53 -22.41 -31.67
C ASP A 106 31.02 -23.79 -32.17
N ALA A 107 30.05 -24.40 -31.47
CA ALA A 107 29.50 -25.71 -31.83
C ALA A 107 28.42 -25.65 -32.92
N PHE A 108 27.57 -24.63 -32.90
CA PHE A 108 26.36 -24.56 -33.73
C PHE A 108 26.29 -23.35 -34.66
N ASP A 109 27.29 -22.46 -34.60
CA ASP A 109 27.44 -21.36 -35.54
C ASP A 109 26.17 -20.48 -35.66
N LEU A 110 25.77 -20.09 -36.86
CA LEU A 110 24.54 -19.32 -37.13
C LEU A 110 23.25 -20.06 -36.73
N GLN A 111 23.29 -21.39 -36.56
CA GLN A 111 22.13 -22.20 -36.14
C GLN A 111 21.94 -22.21 -34.62
N THR A 112 22.86 -21.62 -33.86
CA THR A 112 22.78 -21.61 -32.39
C THR A 112 21.46 -21.05 -31.88
N MET A 113 20.95 -19.95 -32.45
CA MET A 113 19.67 -19.37 -32.02
C MET A 113 18.47 -20.25 -32.36
N ASP A 114 18.48 -20.89 -33.53
CA ASP A 114 17.41 -21.78 -33.97
C ASP A 114 17.35 -23.03 -33.08
N ILE A 115 18.50 -23.62 -32.76
CA ILE A 115 18.62 -24.75 -31.83
C ILE A 115 18.14 -24.35 -30.43
N VAL A 116 18.56 -23.18 -29.95
CA VAL A 116 18.15 -22.66 -28.63
C VAL A 116 16.62 -22.46 -28.56
N GLN A 117 15.96 -22.04 -29.65
CA GLN A 117 14.52 -21.76 -29.69
C GLN A 117 13.63 -22.97 -30.01
N ASN A 118 14.05 -23.84 -30.92
CA ASN A 118 13.21 -24.88 -31.51
C ASN A 118 13.63 -26.29 -31.12
N ASP A 119 14.90 -26.52 -30.77
CA ASP A 119 15.42 -27.84 -30.39
C ASP A 119 16.52 -27.79 -29.31
N PRO A 120 16.23 -27.24 -28.11
CA PRO A 120 17.23 -27.01 -27.07
C PRO A 120 17.82 -28.30 -26.46
N ASP A 121 17.27 -29.48 -26.77
CA ASP A 121 17.86 -30.76 -26.34
C ASP A 121 19.21 -31.06 -27.01
N LYS A 122 19.45 -30.52 -28.21
CA LYS A 122 20.76 -30.60 -28.88
C LYS A 122 21.87 -29.91 -28.09
N LEU A 123 21.54 -29.00 -27.17
CA LEU A 123 22.51 -28.34 -26.31
C LEU A 123 23.21 -29.31 -25.33
N LEU A 124 22.66 -30.50 -25.09
CA LEU A 124 23.31 -31.57 -24.31
C LEU A 124 24.62 -32.06 -24.92
N GLN A 125 24.85 -31.81 -26.21
CA GLN A 125 26.09 -32.17 -26.91
C GLN A 125 27.27 -31.27 -26.49
N ILE A 126 27.00 -30.14 -25.83
CA ILE A 126 28.03 -29.20 -25.38
C ILE A 126 28.49 -29.56 -23.97
N GLN A 127 29.80 -29.75 -23.82
CA GLN A 127 30.45 -30.02 -22.55
C GLN A 127 30.17 -28.88 -21.55
N GLY A 128 29.54 -29.17 -20.41
CA GLY A 128 29.15 -28.19 -19.37
C GLY A 128 27.67 -27.79 -19.35
N ILE A 129 26.86 -28.29 -20.28
CA ILE A 129 25.40 -28.16 -20.32
C ILE A 129 24.75 -29.50 -19.93
N GLY A 130 24.35 -29.63 -18.66
CA GLY A 130 23.61 -30.80 -18.17
C GLY A 130 22.10 -30.66 -18.30
N ILE A 131 21.36 -31.75 -18.07
CA ILE A 131 19.89 -31.84 -18.17
C ILE A 131 19.19 -30.71 -17.38
N LYS A 132 19.66 -30.40 -16.17
CA LYS A 132 19.11 -29.31 -15.33
C LYS A 132 19.23 -27.93 -15.99
N LYS A 133 20.34 -27.65 -16.69
CA LYS A 133 20.54 -26.36 -17.38
C LYS A 133 19.71 -26.27 -18.66
N VAL A 134 19.57 -27.37 -19.41
CA VAL A 134 18.68 -27.41 -20.57
C VAL A 134 17.24 -27.15 -20.15
N ALA A 135 16.79 -27.72 -19.04
CA ALA A 135 15.46 -27.44 -18.48
C ALA A 135 15.28 -25.96 -18.10
N GLN A 136 16.30 -25.31 -17.50
CA GLN A 136 16.28 -23.87 -17.21
C GLN A 136 16.22 -23.02 -18.48
N ILE A 137 17.02 -23.35 -19.50
CA ILE A 137 17.03 -22.66 -20.80
C ILE A 137 15.67 -22.82 -21.50
N LYS A 138 15.12 -24.04 -21.54
CA LYS A 138 13.78 -24.34 -22.08
C LYS A 138 12.70 -23.49 -21.39
N SER A 139 12.70 -23.45 -20.06
CA SER A 139 11.74 -22.66 -19.29
C SER A 139 11.89 -21.17 -19.57
N CYS A 140 13.11 -20.63 -19.57
CA CYS A 140 13.37 -19.21 -19.84
C CYS A 140 12.88 -18.78 -21.23
N ILE A 141 13.16 -19.60 -22.25
CA ILE A 141 12.80 -19.31 -23.65
C ILE A 141 11.32 -19.49 -23.90
N GLY A 142 10.70 -20.54 -23.35
CA GLY A 142 9.25 -20.73 -23.42
C GLY A 142 8.50 -19.53 -22.86
N SER A 143 8.89 -19.08 -21.66
CA SER A 143 8.30 -17.88 -21.03
C SER A 143 8.52 -16.61 -21.86
N LYS A 144 9.71 -16.43 -22.46
CA LYS A 144 9.97 -15.26 -23.34
C LYS A 144 9.21 -15.33 -24.66
N LYS A 145 9.05 -16.51 -25.27
CA LYS A 145 8.29 -16.68 -26.51
C LYS A 145 6.82 -16.33 -26.30
N ILE A 146 6.23 -16.82 -25.21
CA ILE A 146 4.86 -16.45 -24.81
C ILE A 146 4.78 -14.94 -24.53
N LEU A 147 5.80 -14.36 -23.88
CA LEU A 147 5.88 -12.91 -23.63
C LEU A 147 5.89 -12.09 -24.89
N HIS A 148 6.71 -12.46 -25.86
CA HIS A 148 6.72 -11.80 -27.15
C HIS A 148 5.40 -12.00 -27.91
N GLN A 149 4.78 -13.17 -27.85
CA GLN A 149 3.49 -13.42 -28.49
C GLN A 149 2.37 -12.58 -27.88
N VAL A 150 2.24 -12.58 -26.54
CA VAL A 150 1.22 -11.77 -25.84
C VAL A 150 1.49 -10.27 -26.03
N ALA A 151 2.75 -9.83 -25.95
CA ALA A 151 3.08 -8.43 -26.18
C ALA A 151 2.76 -8.00 -27.61
N TRP A 152 3.12 -8.82 -28.60
CA TRP A 152 2.84 -8.55 -30.00
C TRP A 152 1.34 -8.52 -30.29
N ASP A 153 0.56 -9.47 -29.76
CA ASP A 153 -0.90 -9.50 -29.91
C ASP A 153 -1.58 -8.30 -29.24
N MET A 154 -1.10 -7.87 -28.07
CA MET A 154 -1.57 -6.62 -27.45
C MET A 154 -1.24 -5.41 -28.31
N GLU A 155 -0.02 -5.33 -28.84
CA GLU A 155 0.45 -4.20 -29.66
C GLU A 155 -0.27 -4.14 -31.02
N SER A 156 -0.56 -5.29 -31.65
CA SER A 156 -1.35 -5.35 -32.89
C SER A 156 -2.78 -4.86 -32.70
N HIS A 157 -3.29 -4.93 -31.47
CA HIS A 157 -4.59 -4.39 -31.07
C HIS A 157 -4.49 -2.97 -30.46
N GLY A 158 -3.33 -2.31 -30.57
CA GLY A 158 -3.14 -0.91 -30.14
C GLY A 158 -2.90 -0.74 -28.63
N ILE A 159 -2.54 -1.80 -27.91
CA ILE A 159 -2.39 -1.82 -26.45
C ILE A 159 -0.92 -2.00 -26.08
N SER A 160 -0.43 -1.23 -25.11
CA SER A 160 0.96 -1.30 -24.69
C SER A 160 1.35 -2.69 -24.14
N GLY A 161 2.36 -3.32 -24.75
CA GLY A 161 2.93 -4.61 -24.34
C GLY A 161 3.57 -4.62 -22.94
N ARG A 162 3.64 -3.47 -22.25
CA ARG A 162 4.20 -3.36 -20.87
C ARG A 162 3.48 -4.24 -19.84
N TYR A 163 2.23 -4.64 -20.11
CA TYR A 163 1.44 -5.49 -19.22
C TYR A 163 1.59 -6.98 -19.52
N ALA A 164 2.15 -7.37 -20.67
CA ALA A 164 2.31 -8.76 -21.08
C ALA A 164 3.11 -9.58 -20.06
N GLY A 165 4.17 -9.00 -19.49
CA GLY A 165 4.94 -9.65 -18.44
C GLY A 165 4.11 -10.00 -17.20
N ARG A 166 3.20 -9.12 -16.77
CA ARG A 166 2.31 -9.36 -15.61
C ARG A 166 1.22 -10.38 -15.93
N LEU A 167 0.64 -10.31 -17.13
CA LEU A 167 -0.33 -11.28 -17.62
C LEU A 167 0.24 -12.70 -17.62
N ILE A 168 1.48 -12.85 -18.07
CA ILE A 168 2.15 -14.16 -18.12
C ILE A 168 2.57 -14.64 -16.75
N GLN A 169 3.02 -13.73 -15.89
CA GLN A 169 3.32 -14.08 -14.50
C GLN A 169 2.08 -14.66 -13.79
N HIS A 170 0.88 -14.15 -14.11
CA HIS A 170 -0.35 -14.59 -13.46
C HIS A 170 -1.05 -15.77 -14.16
N TYR A 171 -1.22 -15.73 -15.49
CA TYR A 171 -1.99 -16.70 -16.25
C TYR A 171 -1.15 -17.68 -17.07
N GLY A 172 0.16 -17.44 -17.21
CA GLY A 172 1.03 -18.23 -18.06
C GLY A 172 0.53 -18.29 -19.51
N GLU A 173 0.41 -19.50 -20.04
CA GLU A 173 -0.07 -19.76 -21.40
C GLU A 173 -1.53 -19.34 -21.64
N LYS A 174 -2.34 -19.22 -20.58
CA LYS A 174 -3.77 -18.85 -20.70
C LYS A 174 -3.99 -17.36 -20.92
N ALA A 175 -2.95 -16.54 -20.91
CA ALA A 175 -3.06 -15.08 -21.04
C ALA A 175 -3.86 -14.65 -22.28
N LEU A 176 -3.58 -15.23 -23.45
CA LEU A 176 -4.29 -14.92 -24.70
C LEU A 176 -5.77 -15.33 -24.66
N THR A 177 -6.07 -16.49 -24.05
CA THR A 177 -7.45 -16.94 -23.87
C THR A 177 -8.23 -15.98 -22.99
N VAL A 178 -7.65 -15.51 -21.88
CA VAL A 178 -8.32 -14.55 -20.99
C VAL A 178 -8.60 -13.23 -21.71
N LEU A 179 -7.65 -12.71 -22.49
CA LEU A 179 -7.81 -11.47 -23.25
C LEU A 179 -8.98 -11.52 -24.23
N THR A 180 -9.26 -12.69 -24.81
CA THR A 180 -10.32 -12.89 -25.79
C THR A 180 -11.67 -13.24 -25.15
N THR A 181 -11.70 -14.10 -24.13
CA THR A 181 -12.96 -14.65 -23.60
C THR A 181 -13.57 -13.83 -22.46
N ASP A 182 -12.72 -13.26 -21.60
CA ASP A 182 -13.14 -12.52 -20.41
C ASP A 182 -12.11 -11.44 -19.99
N PRO A 183 -11.94 -10.39 -20.82
CA PRO A 183 -10.96 -9.32 -20.59
C PRO A 183 -11.23 -8.49 -19.33
N TYR A 184 -12.48 -8.46 -18.83
CA TYR A 184 -12.83 -7.71 -17.62
C TYR A 184 -12.33 -8.37 -16.34
N ARG A 185 -12.03 -9.67 -16.36
CA ARG A 185 -11.39 -10.40 -15.27
C ARG A 185 -10.04 -9.82 -14.86
N LEU A 186 -9.34 -9.17 -15.79
CA LEU A 186 -8.05 -8.51 -15.56
C LEU A 186 -8.10 -7.45 -14.46
N MET A 187 -9.27 -6.85 -14.20
CA MET A 187 -9.44 -5.86 -13.13
C MET A 187 -9.24 -6.45 -11.73
N GLN A 188 -9.55 -7.74 -11.55
CA GLN A 188 -9.44 -8.43 -10.27
C GLN A 188 -8.07 -9.09 -10.11
N ASP A 189 -7.58 -9.69 -11.19
CA ASP A 189 -6.41 -10.58 -11.13
C ASP A 189 -5.08 -9.83 -11.30
N ILE A 190 -5.08 -8.63 -11.91
CA ILE A 190 -3.85 -7.88 -12.21
C ILE A 190 -3.86 -6.48 -11.59
N ASP A 191 -2.94 -6.29 -10.65
CA ASP A 191 -2.72 -4.99 -10.04
C ASP A 191 -2.33 -3.91 -11.06
N GLY A 192 -3.07 -2.81 -11.02
CA GLY A 192 -2.86 -1.63 -11.86
C GLY A 192 -3.67 -1.62 -13.16
N ILE A 193 -4.47 -2.66 -13.44
CA ILE A 193 -5.47 -2.64 -14.51
C ILE A 193 -6.81 -2.22 -13.91
N GLY A 194 -7.27 -1.02 -14.24
CA GLY A 194 -8.62 -0.54 -13.89
C GLY A 194 -9.60 -0.73 -15.04
N PHE A 195 -10.89 -0.41 -14.81
CA PHE A 195 -11.95 -0.56 -15.81
C PHE A 195 -11.61 0.03 -17.17
N LYS A 196 -11.11 1.27 -17.23
CA LYS A 196 -10.79 1.92 -18.52
C LYS A 196 -9.81 1.12 -19.37
N MET A 197 -8.80 0.53 -18.73
CA MET A 197 -7.79 -0.28 -19.43
C MET A 197 -8.40 -1.62 -19.85
N ALA A 198 -9.16 -2.28 -18.96
CA ALA A 198 -9.85 -3.52 -19.28
C ALA A 198 -10.90 -3.33 -20.40
N ASP A 199 -11.59 -2.20 -20.42
CA ASP A 199 -12.57 -1.82 -21.44
C ASP A 199 -11.88 -1.55 -22.79
N GLN A 200 -10.73 -0.87 -22.79
CA GLN A 200 -9.91 -0.71 -24.00
C GLN A 200 -9.46 -2.06 -24.55
N ILE A 201 -9.02 -2.99 -23.69
CA ILE A 201 -8.68 -4.35 -24.09
C ILE A 201 -9.92 -5.07 -24.65
N ALA A 202 -11.04 -5.04 -23.94
CA ALA A 202 -12.25 -5.72 -24.37
C ALA A 202 -12.74 -5.24 -25.76
N LEU A 203 -12.75 -3.93 -25.99
CA LEU A 203 -13.16 -3.34 -27.26
C LEU A 203 -12.19 -3.70 -28.40
N ALA A 204 -10.88 -3.66 -28.12
CA ALA A 204 -9.87 -4.00 -29.12
C ALA A 204 -9.93 -5.47 -29.55
N TYR A 205 -10.33 -6.37 -28.65
CA TYR A 205 -10.48 -7.81 -28.91
C TYR A 205 -11.90 -8.18 -29.40
N GLY A 206 -12.66 -7.21 -29.91
CA GLY A 206 -13.96 -7.44 -30.57
C GLY A 206 -15.18 -7.40 -29.65
N GLY A 207 -15.04 -6.88 -28.43
CA GLY A 207 -16.15 -6.64 -27.52
C GLY A 207 -17.10 -5.55 -28.02
N ALA A 208 -18.42 -5.76 -27.85
CA ALA A 208 -19.42 -4.77 -28.20
C ALA A 208 -19.58 -3.69 -27.12
N GLU A 209 -19.78 -2.44 -27.55
CA GLU A 209 -19.99 -1.29 -26.65
C GLU A 209 -21.23 -1.44 -25.75
N ASN A 210 -22.26 -2.15 -26.20
CA ASN A 210 -23.49 -2.42 -25.44
C ASN A 210 -23.58 -3.88 -24.94
N SER A 211 -22.45 -4.50 -24.63
CA SER A 211 -22.45 -5.85 -24.08
C SER A 211 -22.85 -5.86 -22.59
N GLU A 212 -23.67 -6.83 -22.18
CA GLU A 212 -24.04 -7.04 -20.77
C GLU A 212 -22.80 -7.23 -19.88
N LYS A 213 -21.80 -7.96 -20.38
CA LYS A 213 -20.51 -8.17 -19.70
C LYS A 213 -19.82 -6.85 -19.34
N ARG A 214 -19.85 -5.86 -20.24
CA ARG A 214 -19.30 -4.53 -20.00
C ARG A 214 -20.06 -3.78 -18.91
N PHE A 215 -21.39 -3.84 -18.93
CA PHE A 215 -22.23 -3.21 -17.90
C PHE A 215 -22.03 -3.86 -16.53
N TYR A 216 -21.98 -5.19 -16.47
CA TYR A 216 -21.69 -5.91 -15.23
C TYR A 216 -20.31 -5.56 -14.67
N ALA A 217 -19.29 -5.58 -15.52
CA ALA A 217 -17.93 -5.19 -15.15
C ALA A 217 -17.85 -3.76 -14.61
N ALA A 218 -18.58 -2.81 -15.22
CA ALA A 218 -18.62 -1.43 -14.76
C ALA A 218 -19.26 -1.30 -13.37
N LEU A 219 -20.39 -1.95 -13.12
CA LEU A 219 -21.09 -1.91 -11.83
C LEU A 219 -20.25 -2.52 -10.70
N VAL A 220 -19.63 -3.68 -10.95
CA VAL A 220 -18.72 -4.32 -9.99
C VAL A 220 -17.49 -3.45 -9.74
N TYR A 221 -16.92 -2.84 -10.78
CA TYR A 221 -15.78 -1.94 -10.63
C TYR A 221 -16.11 -0.68 -9.82
N VAL A 222 -17.31 -0.11 -9.99
CA VAL A 222 -17.77 1.04 -9.20
C VAL A 222 -17.78 0.69 -7.71
N LEU A 223 -18.36 -0.46 -7.34
CA LEU A 223 -18.37 -0.95 -5.97
C LEU A 223 -16.93 -1.14 -5.45
N TRP A 224 -16.11 -1.90 -6.17
CA TRP A 224 -14.72 -2.17 -5.78
C TRP A 224 -13.86 -0.91 -5.62
N ASN A 225 -13.96 0.04 -6.55
CA ASN A 225 -13.23 1.31 -6.50
C ASN A 225 -13.69 2.18 -5.31
N ARG A 226 -14.98 2.14 -4.97
CA ARG A 226 -15.53 2.83 -3.79
C ARG A 226 -15.14 2.12 -2.49
N THR A 227 -15.01 0.81 -2.50
CA THR A 227 -14.44 0.03 -1.39
C THR A 227 -13.00 0.42 -1.10
N ARG A 228 -12.16 0.58 -2.13
CA ARG A 228 -10.80 1.12 -1.97
C ARG A 228 -10.76 2.53 -1.36
N LYS A 229 -11.87 3.27 -1.40
CA LYS A 229 -12.03 4.58 -0.75
C LYS A 229 -12.67 4.49 0.65
N GLY A 230 -12.92 3.28 1.15
CA GLY A 230 -13.40 3.01 2.50
C GLY A 230 -14.89 2.65 2.61
N HIS A 231 -15.67 2.60 1.52
CA HIS A 231 -17.09 2.27 1.58
C HIS A 231 -17.33 0.74 1.60
N VAL A 232 -18.31 0.26 2.35
CA VAL A 232 -18.70 -1.17 2.36
C VAL A 232 -19.83 -1.41 1.36
N CYS A 233 -20.77 -0.48 1.29
CA CYS A 233 -21.90 -0.52 0.39
C CYS A 233 -22.13 0.84 -0.26
N LEU A 234 -23.01 0.90 -1.25
CA LEU A 234 -23.40 2.15 -1.89
C LEU A 234 -24.91 2.19 -2.13
N PRO A 235 -25.54 3.37 -2.02
CA PRO A 235 -26.93 3.51 -2.46
C PRO A 235 -27.07 3.18 -3.94
N ARG A 236 -28.16 2.52 -4.33
CA ARG A 236 -28.48 2.14 -5.72
C ARG A 236 -28.36 3.34 -6.67
N SER A 237 -28.85 4.49 -6.24
CA SER A 237 -28.79 5.76 -6.97
C SER A 237 -27.36 6.16 -7.34
N VAL A 238 -26.42 5.98 -6.41
CA VAL A 238 -24.99 6.29 -6.61
C VAL A 238 -24.32 5.28 -7.53
N VAL A 239 -24.63 3.98 -7.36
CA VAL A 239 -24.06 2.91 -8.21
C VAL A 239 -24.44 3.13 -9.68
N LEU A 240 -25.73 3.38 -9.95
CA LEU A 240 -26.24 3.61 -11.30
C LEU A 240 -25.65 4.89 -11.91
N LYS A 241 -25.52 5.95 -11.11
CA LYS A 241 -24.92 7.21 -11.57
C LYS A 241 -23.45 7.06 -11.90
N ASP A 242 -22.65 6.55 -10.96
CA ASP A 242 -21.20 6.39 -11.15
C ASP A 242 -20.90 5.40 -12.29
N GLY A 243 -21.71 4.35 -12.45
CA GLY A 243 -21.62 3.41 -13.56
C GLY A 243 -21.95 4.06 -14.90
N GLY A 244 -23.01 4.88 -14.93
CA GLY A 244 -23.40 5.66 -16.10
C GLY A 244 -22.33 6.65 -16.52
N ASP A 245 -21.75 7.38 -15.56
CA ASP A 245 -20.64 8.31 -15.79
C ASP A 245 -19.37 7.59 -16.31
N LEU A 246 -19.10 6.38 -15.83
CA LEU A 246 -17.96 5.57 -16.26
C LEU A 246 -18.10 5.06 -17.70
N LEU A 247 -19.32 4.65 -18.06
CA LEU A 247 -19.68 4.11 -19.38
C LEU A 247 -20.11 5.19 -20.39
N GLN A 248 -20.32 6.42 -19.92
CA GLN A 248 -20.94 7.52 -20.68
C GLN A 248 -22.36 7.21 -21.18
N VAL A 249 -23.15 6.50 -20.38
CA VAL A 249 -24.56 6.16 -20.69
C VAL A 249 -25.52 6.68 -19.61
N PRO A 250 -26.81 6.90 -19.93
CA PRO A 250 -27.80 7.28 -18.92
C PRO A 250 -27.94 6.20 -17.83
N PRO A 251 -28.06 6.57 -16.53
CA PRO A 251 -28.18 5.62 -15.42
C PRO A 251 -29.35 4.62 -15.55
N GLN A 252 -30.39 4.97 -16.32
CA GLN A 252 -31.55 4.13 -16.59
C GLN A 252 -31.17 2.84 -17.34
N VAL A 253 -30.18 2.92 -18.22
CA VAL A 253 -29.70 1.75 -19.01
C VAL A 253 -29.11 0.66 -18.11
N LEU A 254 -28.59 1.05 -16.94
CA LEU A 254 -27.96 0.14 -15.99
C LEU A 254 -28.93 -0.46 -14.97
N GLN A 255 -30.23 -0.13 -15.03
CA GLN A 255 -31.22 -0.67 -14.09
C GLN A 255 -31.45 -2.17 -14.28
N GLU A 256 -31.66 -2.61 -15.52
CA GLU A 256 -31.84 -4.03 -15.87
C GLU A 256 -30.55 -4.82 -15.59
N PRO A 257 -29.36 -4.40 -16.05
CA PRO A 257 -28.12 -5.11 -15.70
C PRO A 257 -27.86 -5.24 -14.20
N LEU A 258 -28.19 -4.21 -13.41
CA LEU A 258 -28.07 -4.28 -11.96
C LEU A 258 -29.08 -5.27 -11.35
N ALA A 259 -30.31 -5.29 -11.85
CA ALA A 259 -31.33 -6.24 -11.40
C ALA A 259 -30.92 -7.69 -11.69
N ASP A 260 -30.36 -7.95 -12.88
CA ASP A 260 -29.85 -9.26 -13.26
C ASP A 260 -28.73 -9.73 -12.32
N LEU A 261 -27.76 -8.86 -12.00
CA LEU A 261 -26.66 -9.21 -11.08
C LEU A 261 -27.16 -9.55 -9.68
N LEU A 262 -28.21 -8.86 -9.21
CA LEU A 262 -28.85 -9.15 -7.92
C LEU A 262 -29.61 -10.48 -7.97
N GLN A 263 -30.35 -10.74 -9.06
CA GLN A 263 -31.11 -11.98 -9.24
C GLN A 263 -30.19 -13.21 -9.36
N GLN A 264 -29.04 -13.07 -10.02
CA GLN A 264 -28.01 -14.11 -10.12
C GLN A 264 -27.21 -14.30 -8.82
N GLY A 265 -27.40 -13.42 -7.83
CA GLY A 265 -26.66 -13.45 -6.56
C GLY A 265 -25.19 -13.04 -6.67
N LEU A 266 -24.79 -12.44 -7.79
CA LEU A 266 -23.43 -11.90 -8.01
C LEU A 266 -23.21 -10.57 -7.28
N LEU A 267 -24.29 -9.86 -6.97
CA LEU A 267 -24.33 -8.75 -6.04
C LEU A 267 -25.41 -9.00 -4.98
N LYS A 268 -25.29 -8.33 -3.85
CA LYS A 268 -26.30 -8.36 -2.77
C LYS A 268 -26.87 -6.96 -2.56
N SER A 269 -28.05 -6.90 -1.95
CA SER A 269 -28.66 -5.63 -1.59
C SER A 269 -29.45 -5.72 -0.30
N ASP A 270 -29.52 -4.61 0.42
CA ASP A 270 -30.43 -4.44 1.55
C ASP A 270 -31.13 -3.08 1.49
N GLU A 271 -32.30 -3.01 2.11
CA GLU A 271 -33.09 -1.78 2.22
C GLU A 271 -32.88 -1.11 3.57
N TYR A 272 -32.57 0.18 3.55
CA TYR A 272 -32.45 0.99 4.78
C TYR A 272 -32.96 2.40 4.53
N ARG A 273 -33.92 2.85 5.37
CA ARG A 273 -34.57 4.17 5.26
C ARG A 273 -35.16 4.46 3.87
N ASN A 274 -35.86 3.48 3.29
CA ASN A 274 -36.48 3.55 1.96
C ASN A 274 -35.48 3.77 0.81
N GLU A 275 -34.21 3.38 1.00
CA GLU A 275 -33.21 3.37 -0.06
C GLU A 275 -32.52 1.99 -0.09
N GLN A 276 -32.34 1.45 -1.29
CA GLN A 276 -31.65 0.18 -1.51
C GLN A 276 -30.14 0.41 -1.57
N TYR A 277 -29.38 -0.33 -0.78
CA TYR A 277 -27.92 -0.35 -0.75
C TYR A 277 -27.41 -1.60 -1.45
N ILE A 278 -26.41 -1.44 -2.30
CA ILE A 278 -25.80 -2.50 -3.11
C ILE A 278 -24.42 -2.84 -2.56
N TYR A 279 -24.11 -4.13 -2.56
CA TYR A 279 -22.90 -4.73 -2.02
C TYR A 279 -22.28 -5.68 -3.03
N THR A 280 -20.97 -5.86 -2.95
CA THR A 280 -20.37 -7.13 -3.40
C THR A 280 -20.76 -8.23 -2.42
N VAL A 281 -20.85 -9.49 -2.89
CA VAL A 281 -21.24 -10.63 -2.05
C VAL A 281 -20.36 -10.72 -0.79
N HIS A 282 -19.05 -10.61 -0.96
CA HIS A 282 -18.11 -10.73 0.14
C HIS A 282 -18.32 -9.68 1.25
N GLN A 283 -18.52 -8.42 0.88
CA GLN A 283 -18.75 -7.33 1.86
C GLN A 283 -20.08 -7.45 2.57
N TYR A 284 -21.09 -7.97 1.87
CA TYR A 284 -22.37 -8.26 2.47
C TYR A 284 -22.22 -9.32 3.56
N ASP A 285 -21.59 -10.44 3.23
CA ASP A 285 -21.38 -11.55 4.16
C ASP A 285 -20.53 -11.11 5.35
N GLU A 286 -19.41 -10.40 5.12
CA GLU A 286 -18.58 -9.83 6.19
C GLU A 286 -19.38 -8.95 7.16
N GLU A 287 -20.16 -8.00 6.63
CA GLU A 287 -20.94 -7.07 7.45
C GLU A 287 -22.05 -7.78 8.24
N CYS A 288 -22.72 -8.77 7.63
CA CYS A 288 -23.76 -9.55 8.28
C CYS A 288 -23.20 -10.43 9.40
N THR A 289 -22.13 -11.18 9.11
CA THR A 289 -21.49 -12.08 10.08
C THR A 289 -20.92 -11.31 11.27
N ILE A 290 -20.28 -10.15 11.05
CA ILE A 290 -19.83 -9.29 12.16
C ILE A 290 -21.02 -8.85 13.00
N ALA A 291 -22.12 -8.39 12.38
CA ALA A 291 -23.30 -7.92 13.10
C ALA A 291 -23.96 -9.04 13.92
N GLU A 292 -24.08 -10.25 13.37
CA GLU A 292 -24.60 -11.43 14.06
C GLU A 292 -23.73 -11.79 15.26
N ARG A 293 -22.42 -11.97 15.05
CA ARG A 293 -21.49 -12.34 16.10
C ARG A 293 -21.46 -11.32 17.24
N VAL A 294 -21.45 -10.02 16.91
CA VAL A 294 -21.46 -8.95 17.91
C VAL A 294 -22.78 -8.93 18.70
N ARG A 295 -23.93 -9.22 18.06
CA ARG A 295 -25.22 -9.32 18.76
C ARG A 295 -25.23 -10.48 19.75
N GLU A 296 -24.75 -11.65 19.35
CA GLU A 296 -24.60 -12.82 20.23
C GLU A 296 -23.74 -12.50 21.46
N MET A 297 -22.55 -11.92 21.23
CA MET A 297 -21.64 -11.54 22.30
C MET A 297 -22.22 -10.45 23.21
N THR A 298 -23.04 -9.55 22.67
CA THR A 298 -23.68 -8.48 23.45
C THR A 298 -24.84 -9.02 24.29
N ALA A 299 -25.59 -9.99 23.77
CA ALA A 299 -26.69 -10.66 24.49
C ALA A 299 -26.16 -11.54 25.63
N THR A 300 -24.96 -12.09 25.47
CA THR A 300 -24.33 -12.98 26.46
C THR A 300 -23.79 -12.19 27.65
N ARG A 301 -24.43 -12.35 28.81
CA ARG A 301 -23.91 -11.86 30.09
C ARG A 301 -22.98 -12.89 30.70
N VAL A 302 -21.80 -12.43 31.12
CA VAL A 302 -20.88 -13.23 31.90
C VAL A 302 -21.31 -13.11 33.36
N ASP A 303 -22.00 -14.12 33.89
CA ASP A 303 -22.41 -14.13 35.30
C ASP A 303 -21.15 -14.30 36.18
N ARG A 304 -20.69 -13.19 36.76
CA ARG A 304 -19.47 -13.10 37.58
C ARG A 304 -19.77 -12.30 38.82
N ASP A 305 -19.28 -12.80 39.95
CA ASP A 305 -19.41 -12.10 41.22
C ASP A 305 -18.69 -10.75 41.17
N ARG A 306 -19.49 -9.68 41.24
CA ARG A 306 -19.01 -8.30 41.32
C ARG A 306 -18.07 -8.10 42.50
N HIS A 307 -18.32 -8.75 43.63
CA HIS A 307 -17.51 -8.57 44.83
C HIS A 307 -16.10 -9.13 44.63
N ALA A 308 -15.97 -10.30 44.01
CA ALA A 308 -14.68 -10.87 43.64
C ALA A 308 -13.86 -9.95 42.73
N ILE A 309 -14.48 -9.39 41.67
CA ILE A 309 -13.81 -8.45 40.76
C ILE A 309 -13.36 -7.19 41.50
N HIS A 310 -14.22 -6.63 42.37
CA HIS A 310 -13.88 -5.44 43.15
C HIS A 310 -12.76 -5.72 44.15
N ALA A 311 -12.72 -6.89 44.77
CA ALA A 311 -11.67 -7.29 45.68
C ALA A 311 -10.31 -7.42 44.96
N CYS A 312 -10.29 -8.09 43.81
CA CYS A 312 -9.08 -8.22 42.99
C CYS A 312 -8.57 -6.84 42.53
N LEU A 313 -9.48 -5.97 42.07
CA LEU A 313 -9.12 -4.61 41.65
C LEU A 313 -8.60 -3.76 42.82
N LYS A 314 -9.18 -3.91 44.01
CA LYS A 314 -8.70 -3.21 45.20
C LYS A 314 -7.29 -3.67 45.57
N SER A 315 -7.05 -4.97 45.61
CA SER A 315 -5.72 -5.56 45.84
C SER A 315 -4.70 -5.07 44.81
N TRP A 316 -5.09 -4.99 43.54
CA TRP A 316 -4.26 -4.42 42.48
C TRP A 316 -3.87 -2.96 42.75
N GLN A 317 -4.84 -2.10 43.08
CA GLN A 317 -4.57 -0.68 43.37
C GLN A 317 -3.64 -0.50 44.59
N GLU A 318 -3.79 -1.34 45.61
CA GLU A 318 -2.92 -1.35 46.79
C GLU A 318 -1.49 -1.79 46.43
N THR A 319 -1.35 -2.86 45.64
CA THR A 319 -0.05 -3.41 45.20
C THR A 319 0.75 -2.39 44.40
N TYR A 320 0.10 -1.66 43.49
CA TYR A 320 0.75 -0.68 42.63
C TYR A 320 0.74 0.74 43.20
N GLN A 321 0.18 0.95 44.40
CA GLN A 321 -0.04 2.27 45.00
C GLN A 321 -0.65 3.27 44.01
N PHE A 322 -1.59 2.79 43.19
CA PHE A 322 -2.15 3.53 42.08
C PHE A 322 -3.68 3.44 42.09
N THR A 323 -4.35 4.59 42.13
CA THR A 323 -5.80 4.68 42.14
C THR A 323 -6.33 4.98 40.76
N LEU A 324 -7.22 4.12 40.25
CA LEU A 324 -7.90 4.33 38.98
C LEU A 324 -9.02 5.37 39.14
N ASP A 325 -9.18 6.21 38.12
CA ASP A 325 -10.33 7.11 38.01
C ASP A 325 -11.65 6.34 37.88
N PRO A 326 -12.79 6.91 38.30
CA PRO A 326 -14.09 6.24 38.23
C PRO A 326 -14.40 5.61 36.87
N LYS A 327 -14.08 6.29 35.74
CA LYS A 327 -14.30 5.74 34.40
C LYS A 327 -13.30 4.66 34.02
N GLN A 328 -12.05 4.75 34.48
CA GLN A 328 -11.07 3.68 34.30
C GLN A 328 -11.47 2.43 35.09
N ARG A 329 -11.97 2.60 36.33
CA ARG A 329 -12.50 1.53 37.17
C ARG A 329 -13.72 0.86 36.52
N GLU A 330 -14.65 1.66 36.01
CA GLU A 330 -15.82 1.19 35.26
C GLU A 330 -15.39 0.37 34.03
N ALA A 331 -14.38 0.82 33.29
CA ALA A 331 -13.85 0.09 32.14
C ALA A 331 -13.33 -1.30 32.53
N VAL A 332 -12.50 -1.39 33.57
CA VAL A 332 -11.95 -2.68 34.05
C VAL A 332 -13.06 -3.62 34.48
N ILE A 333 -14.01 -3.15 35.30
CA ILE A 333 -15.10 -4.00 35.80
C ILE A 333 -15.98 -4.49 34.65
N SER A 334 -16.42 -3.59 33.77
CA SER A 334 -17.30 -3.97 32.66
C SER A 334 -16.61 -4.88 31.63
N SER A 335 -15.29 -4.82 31.47
CA SER A 335 -14.52 -5.72 30.59
C SER A 335 -14.58 -7.20 31.03
N LEU A 336 -14.81 -7.44 32.32
CA LEU A 336 -14.89 -8.78 32.91
C LEU A 336 -16.33 -9.31 32.97
N GLN A 337 -17.33 -8.44 32.82
CA GLN A 337 -18.76 -8.76 32.93
C GLN A 337 -19.47 -8.88 31.58
N SER A 338 -18.89 -8.31 30.54
CA SER A 338 -19.41 -8.35 29.18
C SER A 338 -18.51 -9.24 28.33
N GLN A 339 -19.11 -10.01 27.41
CA GLN A 339 -18.31 -10.78 26.47
C GLN A 339 -17.64 -9.88 25.43
N ILE A 340 -18.27 -8.76 25.07
CA ILE A 340 -17.66 -7.72 24.24
C ILE A 340 -17.76 -6.35 24.92
N GLN A 341 -16.69 -5.57 24.86
CA GLN A 341 -16.67 -4.20 25.38
C GLN A 341 -15.74 -3.31 24.55
N ILE A 342 -16.11 -2.03 24.43
CA ILE A 342 -15.28 -0.99 23.84
C ILE A 342 -14.77 -0.03 24.92
N ILE A 343 -13.47 0.24 24.91
CA ILE A 343 -12.84 1.28 25.73
C ILE A 343 -12.30 2.35 24.78
N THR A 344 -12.89 3.53 24.83
CA THR A 344 -12.52 4.64 23.94
C THR A 344 -12.02 5.84 24.73
N GLY A 345 -10.98 6.50 24.24
CA GLY A 345 -10.40 7.67 24.90
C GLY A 345 -9.33 8.33 24.07
N GLY A 346 -9.18 9.65 24.26
CA GLY A 346 -8.11 10.41 23.62
C GLY A 346 -6.70 10.04 24.13
N PRO A 347 -5.64 10.67 23.62
CA PRO A 347 -4.30 10.52 24.17
C PRO A 347 -4.25 10.98 25.63
N GLY A 348 -3.41 10.34 26.45
CA GLY A 348 -3.21 10.74 27.85
C GLY A 348 -4.37 10.41 28.81
N THR A 349 -5.41 9.70 28.36
CA THR A 349 -6.55 9.26 29.19
C THR A 349 -6.28 7.99 30.00
N GLY A 350 -5.09 7.38 29.83
CA GLY A 350 -4.67 6.20 30.58
C GLY A 350 -5.21 4.87 30.03
N LYS A 351 -5.57 4.78 28.74
CA LYS A 351 -6.00 3.51 28.08
C LYS A 351 -5.06 2.35 28.37
N THR A 352 -3.75 2.57 28.23
CA THR A 352 -2.72 1.56 28.52
C THR A 352 -2.73 1.11 29.99
N THR A 353 -2.96 2.03 30.93
CA THR A 353 -3.10 1.70 32.36
C THR A 353 -4.32 0.83 32.60
N VAL A 354 -5.44 1.12 31.92
CA VAL A 354 -6.66 0.30 31.98
C VAL A 354 -6.39 -1.09 31.41
N ILE A 355 -5.73 -1.22 30.26
CA ILE A 355 -5.34 -2.51 29.68
C ILE A 355 -4.51 -3.33 30.68
N ARG A 356 -3.51 -2.72 31.33
CA ARG A 356 -2.68 -3.41 32.33
C ARG A 356 -3.50 -3.91 33.53
N ALA A 357 -4.43 -3.10 34.01
CA ALA A 357 -5.33 -3.49 35.10
C ALA A 357 -6.24 -4.66 34.68
N ILE A 358 -6.80 -4.63 33.47
CA ILE A 358 -7.62 -5.72 32.91
C ILE A 358 -6.81 -7.02 32.84
N ILE A 359 -5.61 -6.96 32.24
CA ILE A 359 -4.74 -8.13 32.09
C ILE A 359 -4.48 -8.78 33.45
N GLN A 360 -4.08 -8.00 34.45
CA GLN A 360 -3.70 -8.57 35.73
C GLN A 360 -4.89 -9.14 36.52
N VAL A 361 -6.04 -8.47 36.49
CA VAL A 361 -7.24 -9.02 37.13
C VAL A 361 -7.68 -10.29 36.41
N ALA A 362 -7.62 -10.33 35.08
CA ALA A 362 -7.96 -11.52 34.29
C ALA A 362 -6.98 -12.69 34.49
N GLU A 363 -5.68 -12.41 34.63
CA GLU A 363 -4.65 -13.43 34.94
C GLU A 363 -4.84 -14.02 36.35
N GLN A 364 -5.24 -13.22 37.33
CA GLN A 364 -5.58 -13.70 38.67
C GLN A 364 -6.79 -14.64 38.66
N GLU A 365 -7.68 -14.52 37.68
CA GLU A 365 -8.79 -15.45 37.43
C GLU A 365 -8.40 -16.68 36.60
N GLY A 366 -7.13 -16.83 36.22
CA GLY A 366 -6.63 -17.96 35.44
C GLY A 366 -6.99 -17.94 33.95
N LEU A 367 -7.38 -16.78 33.41
CA LEU A 367 -7.76 -16.63 32.00
C LEU A 367 -6.53 -16.59 31.09
N ARG A 368 -6.61 -17.26 29.93
CA ARG A 368 -5.63 -17.13 28.86
C ARG A 368 -5.95 -15.90 28.03
N ILE A 369 -5.02 -14.95 28.02
CA ILE A 369 -5.20 -13.64 27.38
C ILE A 369 -4.30 -13.56 26.15
N LEU A 370 -4.87 -13.16 25.01
CA LEU A 370 -4.11 -12.79 23.82
C LEU A 370 -4.23 -11.30 23.55
N LEU A 371 -3.09 -10.66 23.26
CA LEU A 371 -3.00 -9.23 22.95
C LEU A 371 -2.69 -9.05 21.47
N CYS A 372 -3.44 -8.17 20.82
CA CYS A 372 -3.15 -7.83 19.43
C CYS A 372 -3.46 -6.38 19.05
N ALA A 373 -2.90 -5.96 17.92
CA ALA A 373 -3.22 -4.67 17.31
C ALA A 373 -3.19 -4.79 15.76
N PRO A 374 -3.81 -3.86 15.02
CA PRO A 374 -3.81 -3.91 13.55
C PRO A 374 -2.42 -3.75 12.90
N THR A 375 -1.48 -3.07 13.57
CA THR A 375 -0.13 -2.79 13.02
C THR A 375 0.99 -3.33 13.90
N GLY A 376 2.14 -3.65 13.28
CA GLY A 376 3.33 -4.13 13.99
C GLY A 376 3.82 -3.17 15.07
N ARG A 377 3.76 -1.86 14.78
CA ARG A 377 4.13 -0.81 15.72
C ARG A 377 3.21 -0.75 16.94
N ALA A 378 1.90 -0.80 16.71
CA ALA A 378 0.93 -0.80 17.81
C ALA A 378 1.08 -2.05 18.67
N ALA A 379 1.28 -3.23 18.05
CA ALA A 379 1.53 -4.48 18.78
C ALA A 379 2.83 -4.42 19.60
N LYS A 380 3.92 -3.89 19.03
CA LYS A 380 5.18 -3.69 19.74
C LYS A 380 5.02 -2.77 20.96
N ARG A 381 4.35 -1.63 20.78
CA ARG A 381 4.07 -0.70 21.87
C ARG A 381 3.20 -1.34 22.95
N LEU A 382 2.18 -2.10 22.55
CA LEU A 382 1.33 -2.84 23.47
C LEU A 382 2.16 -3.82 24.30
N ARG A 383 3.12 -4.53 23.68
CA ARG A 383 4.08 -5.41 24.37
C ARG A 383 4.96 -4.65 25.36
N GLU A 384 5.60 -3.57 24.93
CA GLU A 384 6.50 -2.77 25.79
C GLU A 384 5.79 -2.18 27.00
N THR A 385 4.55 -1.72 26.81
CA THR A 385 3.80 -1.05 27.87
C THR A 385 3.11 -2.00 28.83
N THR A 386 2.70 -3.19 28.37
CA THR A 386 2.05 -4.20 29.20
C THR A 386 3.03 -5.21 29.81
N GLY A 387 4.19 -5.43 29.19
CA GLY A 387 5.14 -6.48 29.58
C GLY A 387 4.66 -7.89 29.22
N ARG A 388 3.80 -8.02 28.21
CA ARG A 388 3.22 -9.28 27.72
C ARG A 388 3.36 -9.38 26.22
N GLU A 389 3.48 -10.59 25.68
CA GLU A 389 3.54 -10.79 24.24
C GLU A 389 2.27 -10.24 23.57
N ALA A 390 2.48 -9.49 22.49
CA ALA A 390 1.42 -8.90 21.68
C ALA A 390 1.78 -9.02 20.21
N TYR A 391 0.77 -9.34 19.39
CA TYR A 391 0.96 -9.66 17.98
C TYR A 391 0.17 -8.71 17.08
N THR A 392 0.54 -8.65 15.80
CA THR A 392 -0.42 -8.11 14.83
C THR A 392 -1.60 -9.06 14.72
N ILE A 393 -2.81 -8.56 14.41
CA ILE A 393 -3.97 -9.45 14.20
C ILE A 393 -3.64 -10.50 13.12
N HIS A 394 -2.97 -10.11 12.03
CA HIS A 394 -2.52 -11.03 10.99
C HIS A 394 -1.63 -12.17 11.52
N ARG A 395 -0.68 -11.86 12.42
CA ARG A 395 0.21 -12.86 13.01
C ARG A 395 -0.51 -13.72 14.05
N LEU A 396 -1.43 -13.12 14.82
CA LEU A 396 -2.27 -13.83 15.78
C LEU A 396 -3.11 -14.90 15.07
N LEU A 397 -3.69 -14.55 13.91
CA LEU A 397 -4.53 -15.44 13.12
C LEU A 397 -3.74 -16.44 12.24
N GLY A 398 -2.41 -16.43 12.29
CA GLY A 398 -1.57 -17.36 11.51
C GLY A 398 -1.70 -17.14 10.00
N ALA A 399 -1.49 -15.90 9.53
CA ALA A 399 -1.49 -15.58 8.10
C ALA A 399 -0.48 -16.43 7.30
N ASN A 400 -0.97 -17.35 6.47
CA ASN A 400 -0.18 -18.35 5.73
C ASN A 400 -0.17 -18.10 4.22
N GLY A 401 0.03 -16.85 3.81
CA GLY A 401 0.09 -16.44 2.40
C GLY A 401 -1.24 -15.96 1.82
N VAL A 402 -1.26 -15.78 0.50
CA VAL A 402 -2.39 -15.22 -0.26
C VAL A 402 -2.75 -16.17 -1.39
N THR A 403 -4.02 -16.59 -1.48
CA THR A 403 -4.53 -17.38 -2.61
C THR A 403 -5.66 -16.62 -3.28
N GLY A 404 -5.55 -16.40 -4.60
CA GLY A 404 -6.58 -15.66 -5.36
C GLY A 404 -6.81 -14.23 -4.85
N GLY A 405 -5.76 -13.58 -4.32
CA GLY A 405 -5.86 -12.22 -3.77
C GLY A 405 -6.43 -12.13 -2.35
N LYS A 406 -6.82 -13.26 -1.72
CA LYS A 406 -7.32 -13.29 -0.33
C LYS A 406 -6.30 -13.87 0.63
N GLN A 407 -6.22 -13.28 1.82
CA GLN A 407 -5.35 -13.76 2.88
C GLN A 407 -5.95 -15.00 3.55
N ILE A 408 -5.16 -16.06 3.68
CA ILE A 408 -5.59 -17.28 4.36
C ILE A 408 -5.04 -17.25 5.79
N PHE A 409 -5.95 -17.42 6.75
CA PHE A 409 -5.64 -17.49 8.16
C PHE A 409 -5.76 -18.92 8.67
N GLU A 410 -4.79 -19.34 9.48
CA GLU A 410 -4.81 -20.61 10.19
C GLU A 410 -5.96 -20.68 11.21
N TYR A 411 -6.21 -19.57 11.92
CA TYR A 411 -7.30 -19.46 12.87
C TYR A 411 -8.52 -18.82 12.21
N ASN A 412 -9.66 -19.49 12.31
CA ASN A 412 -10.92 -19.17 11.66
C ASN A 412 -12.08 -19.86 12.41
N GLU A 413 -13.26 -19.95 11.80
CA GLU A 413 -14.45 -20.58 12.38
C GLU A 413 -14.22 -22.06 12.76
N ASP A 414 -13.49 -22.82 11.94
CA ASP A 414 -13.18 -24.24 12.17
C ASP A 414 -12.08 -24.43 13.21
N LYS A 415 -11.11 -23.51 13.26
CA LYS A 415 -9.97 -23.54 14.20
C LYS A 415 -9.90 -22.23 14.97
N GLN A 416 -10.58 -22.17 16.10
CA GLN A 416 -10.65 -20.98 16.93
C GLN A 416 -9.36 -20.75 17.75
N LEU A 417 -9.15 -19.50 18.17
CA LEU A 417 -8.02 -19.09 18.99
C LEU A 417 -8.05 -19.76 20.37
N PRO A 418 -6.91 -20.22 20.92
CA PRO A 418 -6.85 -20.84 22.24
C PRO A 418 -6.82 -19.78 23.36
N ALA A 419 -7.80 -18.89 23.40
CA ALA A 419 -7.90 -17.77 24.32
C ALA A 419 -9.25 -17.71 25.03
N ASP A 420 -9.23 -17.24 26.27
CA ASP A 420 -10.44 -16.95 27.05
C ASP A 420 -10.76 -15.43 27.00
N MET A 421 -9.75 -14.60 26.70
CA MET A 421 -9.89 -13.17 26.46
C MET A 421 -8.93 -12.70 25.36
N VAL A 422 -9.43 -11.87 24.43
CA VAL A 422 -8.65 -11.14 23.45
C VAL A 422 -8.77 -9.64 23.70
N ILE A 423 -7.64 -8.94 23.76
CA ILE A 423 -7.60 -7.48 23.85
C ILE A 423 -7.00 -6.93 22.56
N VAL A 424 -7.76 -6.08 21.88
CA VAL A 424 -7.36 -5.43 20.64
C VAL A 424 -7.11 -3.96 20.91
N ASP A 425 -5.88 -3.47 20.73
CA ASP A 425 -5.55 -2.04 20.84
C ASP A 425 -5.54 -1.37 19.45
N GLU A 426 -5.66 -0.04 19.42
CA GLU A 426 -5.73 0.78 18.20
C GLU A 426 -6.85 0.35 17.22
N VAL A 427 -8.03 0.00 17.74
CA VAL A 427 -9.20 -0.47 16.95
C VAL A 427 -9.72 0.58 15.96
N SER A 428 -9.33 1.85 16.08
CA SER A 428 -9.58 2.86 15.04
C SER A 428 -8.97 2.49 13.69
N MET A 429 -7.94 1.65 13.67
CA MET A 429 -7.29 1.13 12.47
C MET A 429 -7.87 -0.20 11.97
N LEU A 430 -8.89 -0.76 12.62
CA LEU A 430 -9.52 -2.03 12.24
C LEU A 430 -10.54 -1.80 11.11
N ASP A 431 -10.35 -2.44 9.97
CA ASP A 431 -11.30 -2.47 8.85
C ASP A 431 -12.26 -3.68 8.92
N MET A 432 -13.23 -3.73 8.02
CA MET A 432 -14.26 -4.78 8.01
C MET A 432 -13.68 -6.18 7.77
N GLU A 433 -12.78 -6.34 6.81
CA GLU A 433 -12.19 -7.63 6.46
C GLU A 433 -11.42 -8.23 7.65
N LEU A 434 -10.52 -7.44 8.26
CA LEU A 434 -9.74 -7.91 9.41
C LEU A 434 -10.62 -8.13 10.65
N CYS A 435 -11.67 -7.33 10.82
CA CYS A 435 -12.68 -7.52 11.87
C CYS A 435 -13.42 -8.85 11.67
N TYR A 436 -13.90 -9.12 10.46
CA TYR A 436 -14.58 -10.36 10.11
C TYR A 436 -13.73 -11.58 10.47
N HIS A 437 -12.48 -11.62 10.00
CA HIS A 437 -11.58 -12.73 10.29
C HIS A 437 -11.24 -12.88 11.78
N LEU A 438 -11.05 -11.76 12.49
CA LEU A 438 -10.82 -11.80 13.93
C LEU A 438 -12.01 -12.41 14.67
N PHE A 439 -13.22 -11.94 14.39
CA PHE A 439 -14.43 -12.37 15.11
C PHE A 439 -14.81 -13.82 14.80
N GLN A 440 -14.54 -14.28 13.57
CA GLN A 440 -14.70 -15.69 13.18
C GLN A 440 -13.73 -16.61 13.93
N ALA A 441 -12.53 -16.14 14.25
CA ALA A 441 -11.54 -16.92 15.00
C ALA A 441 -11.76 -16.90 16.53
N LEU A 442 -12.69 -16.11 17.05
CA LEU A 442 -12.96 -16.04 18.49
C LEU A 442 -13.85 -17.21 18.95
N PRO A 443 -13.46 -17.97 20.00
CA PRO A 443 -14.35 -18.92 20.64
C PRO A 443 -15.64 -18.31 21.18
N ASP A 444 -16.71 -19.10 21.22
CA ASP A 444 -18.05 -18.65 21.70
C ASP A 444 -18.06 -18.17 23.14
N SER A 445 -17.13 -18.63 23.99
CA SER A 445 -16.99 -18.18 25.37
C SER A 445 -15.93 -17.08 25.54
N CYS A 446 -15.21 -16.71 24.47
CA CYS A 446 -14.09 -15.79 24.55
C CYS A 446 -14.58 -14.35 24.75
N ARG A 447 -13.92 -13.63 25.64
CA ARG A 447 -14.15 -12.18 25.83
C ARG A 447 -13.33 -11.38 24.82
N CYS A 448 -13.87 -10.26 24.35
CA CYS A 448 -13.21 -9.35 23.42
C CYS A 448 -13.27 -7.91 23.95
N VAL A 449 -12.10 -7.34 24.25
CA VAL A 449 -11.96 -5.95 24.69
C VAL A 449 -11.34 -5.14 23.56
N LEU A 450 -12.12 -4.23 23.00
CA LEU A 450 -11.73 -3.36 21.89
C LEU A 450 -11.30 -1.99 22.43
N VAL A 451 -10.04 -1.61 22.25
CA VAL A 451 -9.47 -0.36 22.74
C VAL A 451 -9.06 0.52 21.58
N GLY A 452 -9.47 1.79 21.59
CA GLY A 452 -9.12 2.71 20.50
C GLY A 452 -9.49 4.16 20.76
N ASP A 453 -9.24 5.01 19.77
CA ASP A 453 -9.63 6.42 19.81
C ASP A 453 -10.53 6.73 18.62
N ALA A 454 -11.82 6.95 18.90
CA ALA A 454 -12.84 7.19 17.88
C ALA A 454 -12.60 8.47 17.06
N GLU A 455 -11.74 9.37 17.53
CA GLU A 455 -11.45 10.67 16.91
C GLU A 455 -10.21 10.63 16.01
N GLN A 456 -9.45 9.53 16.04
CA GLN A 456 -8.33 9.31 15.12
C GLN A 456 -8.82 9.00 13.69
N LEU A 457 -7.87 8.97 12.76
CA LEU A 457 -8.12 8.53 11.39
C LEU A 457 -8.67 7.08 11.39
N PRO A 458 -9.71 6.79 10.59
CA PRO A 458 -10.24 5.44 10.44
C PRO A 458 -9.23 4.54 9.71
N ALA A 459 -9.50 3.23 9.72
CA ALA A 459 -8.71 2.22 9.00
C ALA A 459 -8.50 2.57 7.52
N VAL A 460 -7.42 2.13 6.88
CA VAL A 460 -7.24 2.38 5.44
C VAL A 460 -8.24 1.58 4.60
N GLY A 461 -8.55 0.34 5.03
CA GLY A 461 -9.55 -0.52 4.40
C GLY A 461 -10.99 -0.05 4.56
N ALA A 462 -11.93 -0.86 4.08
CA ALA A 462 -13.34 -0.53 4.05
C ALA A 462 -14.00 -0.56 5.42
N GLY A 463 -15.02 0.30 5.59
CA GLY A 463 -15.88 0.40 6.76
C GLY A 463 -15.29 1.19 7.92
N ALA A 464 -16.09 1.41 8.95
CA ALA A 464 -15.74 2.24 10.09
C ALA A 464 -16.09 1.51 11.40
N VAL A 465 -15.55 0.30 11.59
CA VAL A 465 -15.94 -0.65 12.66
C VAL A 465 -16.10 0.02 14.02
N LEU A 466 -15.06 0.69 14.53
CA LEU A 466 -15.12 1.35 15.85
C LEU A 466 -16.22 2.41 15.92
N HIS A 467 -16.36 3.21 14.86
CA HIS A 467 -17.37 4.27 14.78
C HIS A 467 -18.77 3.66 14.76
N ASP A 468 -18.99 2.61 13.97
CA ASP A 468 -20.30 1.99 13.77
C ASP A 468 -20.74 1.22 15.01
N PHE A 469 -19.82 0.54 15.70
CA PHE A 469 -20.10 -0.06 17.01
C PHE A 469 -20.50 0.99 18.04
N LEU A 470 -19.77 2.11 18.15
CA LEU A 470 -20.12 3.20 19.07
C LEU A 470 -21.44 3.88 18.69
N HIS A 471 -21.69 4.09 17.40
CA HIS A 471 -22.90 4.73 16.91
C HIS A 471 -24.15 3.85 17.08
N SER A 472 -23.99 2.52 16.99
CA SER A 472 -25.08 1.56 17.23
C SER A 472 -25.66 1.68 18.65
N ARG A 473 -24.82 2.03 19.63
CA ARG A 473 -25.11 2.01 21.08
C ARG A 473 -25.47 0.63 21.65
N MET A 474 -25.27 -0.43 20.87
CA MET A 474 -25.56 -1.80 21.30
C MET A 474 -24.37 -2.40 22.04
N VAL A 475 -23.14 -2.16 21.56
CA VAL A 475 -21.93 -2.67 22.21
C VAL A 475 -21.63 -1.85 23.48
N PRO A 476 -21.46 -2.48 24.65
CA PRO A 476 -21.08 -1.80 25.88
C PRO A 476 -19.81 -0.98 25.66
N SER A 477 -19.84 0.32 25.97
CA SER A 477 -18.69 1.19 25.76
C SER A 477 -18.43 2.11 26.95
N VAL A 478 -17.16 2.26 27.29
CA VAL A 478 -16.69 3.18 28.34
C VAL A 478 -15.79 4.23 27.71
N ARG A 479 -16.20 5.50 27.82
CA ARG A 479 -15.42 6.64 27.33
C ARG A 479 -14.57 7.23 28.47
N LEU A 480 -13.25 7.14 28.33
CA LEU A 480 -12.29 7.76 29.24
C LEU A 480 -12.16 9.24 28.90
N ASN A 481 -12.65 10.10 29.80
CA ASN A 481 -12.67 11.55 29.61
C ASN A 481 -11.61 12.29 30.43
N THR A 482 -11.19 11.71 31.55
CA THR A 482 -10.18 12.30 32.44
C THR A 482 -8.79 12.11 31.84
N ILE A 483 -7.99 13.17 31.82
CA ILE A 483 -6.66 13.18 31.23
C ILE A 483 -5.65 13.14 32.39
N PHE A 484 -4.89 12.05 32.52
CA PHE A 484 -3.95 11.88 33.65
C PHE A 484 -2.58 12.45 33.40
N ARG A 485 -2.32 12.89 32.16
CA ARG A 485 -1.14 13.68 31.83
C ARG A 485 -1.11 15.04 32.57
N GLN A 486 -2.19 15.39 33.27
CA GLN A 486 -2.50 16.67 33.91
C GLN A 486 -1.66 17.10 35.11
N LYS A 487 -0.73 16.28 35.66
CA LYS A 487 0.23 16.87 36.63
C LYS A 487 1.20 17.87 35.97
N GLU A 488 1.29 17.88 34.63
CA GLU A 488 1.99 18.88 33.81
C GLU A 488 1.16 19.18 32.54
N GLY A 489 0.03 19.89 32.67
CA GLY A 489 -0.95 20.12 31.59
C GLY A 489 -0.40 20.71 30.28
N GLY A 490 0.10 19.85 29.40
CA GLY A 490 0.72 20.26 28.15
C GLY A 490 -0.26 20.80 27.09
N ARG A 491 0.19 21.81 26.35
CA ARG A 491 -0.51 22.49 25.26
C ARG A 491 -0.96 21.55 24.16
N ILE A 492 -0.23 20.45 23.91
CA ILE A 492 -0.57 19.47 22.86
C ILE A 492 -1.94 18.84 23.12
N VAL A 493 -2.21 18.42 24.34
CA VAL A 493 -3.48 17.75 24.68
C VAL A 493 -4.64 18.74 24.63
N THR A 494 -4.45 19.92 25.21
CA THR A 494 -5.45 21.00 25.18
C THR A 494 -5.79 21.39 23.74
N ASN A 495 -4.78 21.54 22.87
CA ASN A 495 -4.98 21.83 21.46
C ASN A 495 -5.63 20.66 20.70
N ALA A 496 -5.32 19.42 21.04
CA ALA A 496 -6.00 18.25 20.47
C ALA A 496 -7.52 18.30 20.76
N HIS A 497 -7.93 18.70 21.98
CA HIS A 497 -9.35 18.92 22.31
C HIS A 497 -9.98 20.08 21.54
N LEU A 498 -9.25 21.19 21.37
CA LEU A 498 -9.72 22.31 20.55
C LEU A 498 -9.96 21.86 19.11
N ILE A 499 -8.98 21.20 18.50
CA ILE A 499 -9.07 20.66 17.13
C ILE A 499 -10.28 19.73 17.01
N ARG A 500 -10.44 18.79 17.95
CA ARG A 500 -11.60 17.89 17.99
C ARG A 500 -12.94 18.64 18.04
N SER A 501 -13.03 19.70 18.83
CA SER A 501 -14.23 20.54 18.93
C SER A 501 -14.43 21.51 17.76
N GLY A 502 -13.57 21.47 16.74
CA GLY A 502 -13.62 22.38 15.60
C GLY A 502 -13.16 23.80 15.92
N ARG A 503 -12.36 23.96 16.98
CA ARG A 503 -11.74 25.23 17.39
C ARG A 503 -10.26 25.23 17.00
N VAL A 504 -9.78 26.38 16.53
CA VAL A 504 -8.37 26.53 16.13
C VAL A 504 -7.47 26.38 17.37
N PRO A 505 -6.36 25.62 17.27
CA PRO A 505 -5.44 25.43 18.39
C PRO A 505 -4.76 26.76 18.79
N VAL A 506 -4.47 26.91 20.08
CA VAL A 506 -3.72 28.05 20.60
C VAL A 506 -2.24 27.78 20.40
N CYS A 507 -1.59 28.56 19.54
CA CYS A 507 -0.21 28.36 19.13
C CYS A 507 0.70 29.48 19.65
N ASN A 508 2.01 29.21 19.78
CA ASN A 508 3.07 30.19 20.07
C ASN A 508 3.00 30.88 21.44
N GLN A 509 2.23 30.35 22.39
CA GLN A 509 2.25 30.81 23.79
C GLN A 509 3.33 30.09 24.62
N GLU A 510 3.66 28.86 24.23
CA GLU A 510 4.62 27.96 24.88
C GLU A 510 5.46 27.26 23.79
N GLU A 511 6.66 26.80 24.14
CA GLU A 511 7.51 26.07 23.19
C GLU A 511 6.91 24.72 22.74
N GLU A 512 6.00 24.14 23.53
CA GLU A 512 5.39 22.84 23.28
C GLU A 512 4.54 22.81 22.00
N PHE A 513 3.93 23.94 21.60
CA PHE A 513 3.05 24.00 20.44
C PHE A 513 3.24 25.28 19.63
N GLN A 514 3.91 25.15 18.49
CA GLN A 514 4.29 26.26 17.64
C GLN A 514 3.57 26.18 16.28
N PHE A 515 3.20 27.35 15.75
CA PHE A 515 2.71 27.52 14.39
C PHE A 515 3.58 28.56 13.68
N ILE A 516 4.24 28.12 12.61
CA ILE A 516 5.10 28.94 11.76
C ILE A 516 4.38 29.15 10.44
N GLU A 517 3.96 30.39 10.22
CA GLU A 517 3.29 30.80 8.99
C GLU A 517 4.30 30.87 7.84
N ILE A 518 3.87 30.39 6.66
CA ILE A 518 4.67 30.42 5.43
C ILE A 518 3.87 31.03 4.28
N ASP A 519 4.56 31.81 3.45
CA ASP A 519 3.97 32.46 2.29
C ASP A 519 4.09 31.60 1.01
N SER A 520 5.11 30.75 0.93
CA SER A 520 5.39 29.84 -0.19
C SER A 520 5.69 28.43 0.31
N GLU A 521 5.21 27.42 -0.41
CA GLU A 521 5.45 26.00 -0.09
C GLU A 521 6.93 25.62 -0.23
N GLU A 522 7.67 26.24 -1.16
CA GLU A 522 9.11 25.99 -1.31
C GLU A 522 9.91 26.50 -0.11
N ASN A 523 9.60 27.71 0.35
CA ASN A 523 10.18 28.27 1.56
C ASN A 523 9.78 27.45 2.79
N GLY A 524 8.54 26.97 2.82
CA GLY A 524 8.05 26.06 3.86
C GLY A 524 8.83 24.76 3.93
N ALA A 525 9.09 24.12 2.78
CA ALA A 525 9.86 22.89 2.71
C ALA A 525 11.29 23.06 3.24
N ARG A 526 11.97 24.15 2.85
CA ARG A 526 13.30 24.50 3.39
C ARG A 526 13.25 24.77 4.90
N LYS A 527 12.24 25.52 5.36
CA LYS A 527 12.05 25.81 6.78
C LYS A 527 11.84 24.55 7.60
N ILE A 528 11.06 23.58 7.10
CA ILE A 528 10.86 22.28 7.74
C ILE A 528 12.19 21.53 7.87
N ALA A 529 13.02 21.53 6.81
CA ALA A 529 14.34 20.91 6.87
C ALA A 529 15.22 21.59 7.92
N ASP A 530 15.28 22.93 7.95
CA ASP A 530 16.03 23.69 8.96
C ASP A 530 15.58 23.35 10.40
N LEU A 531 14.27 23.30 10.63
CA LEU A 531 13.68 22.95 11.93
C LEU A 531 14.01 21.51 12.33
N TYR A 532 13.99 20.58 11.38
CA TYR A 532 14.41 19.20 11.63
C TYR A 532 15.85 19.15 12.16
N GLY A 533 16.77 19.90 11.56
CA GLY A 533 18.15 19.99 12.05
C GLY A 533 18.31 20.63 13.42
N GLN A 534 17.59 21.72 13.67
CA GLN A 534 17.61 22.40 14.97
C GLN A 534 17.16 21.46 16.08
N GLU A 535 16.07 20.73 15.86
CA GLU A 535 15.59 19.73 16.81
C GLU A 535 16.55 18.53 16.89
N ARG A 536 17.16 18.12 15.77
CA ARG A 536 18.12 17.01 15.72
C ARG A 536 19.36 17.26 16.57
N GLN A 537 19.78 18.52 16.70
CA GLN A 537 20.87 18.91 17.62
C GLN A 537 20.48 18.84 19.10
N ARG A 538 19.18 18.84 19.41
CA ARG A 538 18.64 18.82 20.79
C ARG A 538 18.35 17.41 21.30
N VAL A 539 18.32 16.41 20.42
CA VAL A 539 18.04 15.02 20.78
C VAL A 539 19.16 14.11 20.28
N GLU A 540 19.55 13.12 21.09
CA GLU A 540 20.56 12.13 20.69
C GLU A 540 20.01 11.14 19.65
N ASP A 541 18.75 10.74 19.81
CA ASP A 541 18.08 9.74 18.98
C ASP A 541 17.33 10.35 17.77
N ILE A 542 17.70 9.94 16.54
CA ILE A 542 17.00 10.33 15.28
C ILE A 542 15.54 9.87 15.23
N PHE A 543 15.18 8.84 15.99
CA PHE A 543 13.84 8.28 16.02
C PHE A 543 12.88 9.13 16.86
N HIS A 544 13.40 10.06 17.67
CA HIS A 544 12.59 10.98 18.48
C HIS A 544 11.93 12.11 17.68
N ILE A 545 12.43 12.44 16.49
CA ILE A 545 11.88 13.51 15.64
C ILE A 545 11.22 12.90 14.42
N GLN A 546 10.02 13.39 14.09
CA GLN A 546 9.34 12.99 12.87
C GLN A 546 8.73 14.18 12.14
N VAL A 547 9.05 14.29 10.85
CA VAL A 547 8.32 15.17 9.94
C VAL A 547 7.09 14.42 9.42
N LEU A 548 5.92 15.05 9.51
CA LEU A 548 4.66 14.52 9.01
C LEU A 548 4.11 15.42 7.90
N ALA A 549 3.66 14.80 6.81
CA ALA A 549 2.96 15.50 5.74
C ALA A 549 1.68 14.74 5.34
N PRO A 550 0.59 15.43 4.97
CA PRO A 550 -0.63 14.78 4.48
C PRO A 550 -0.46 13.99 3.17
N MET A 551 0.46 14.41 2.28
CA MET A 551 0.60 13.88 0.93
C MET A 551 2.08 13.60 0.56
N TYR A 552 2.29 12.76 -0.46
CA TYR A 552 3.63 12.40 -0.94
C TYR A 552 4.25 13.44 -1.89
N LYS A 553 3.45 13.93 -2.84
CA LYS A 553 3.88 14.87 -3.89
C LYS A 553 3.81 16.33 -3.42
N ASN A 554 4.35 17.23 -4.24
CA ASN A 554 4.48 18.69 -4.04
C ASN A 554 5.69 19.10 -3.17
N SER A 555 5.97 20.41 -3.11
CA SER A 555 7.14 20.97 -2.41
C SER A 555 7.14 20.61 -0.92
N CYS A 556 5.96 20.65 -0.29
CA CYS A 556 5.74 20.26 1.11
C CYS A 556 5.33 18.79 1.30
N GLY A 557 5.50 17.96 0.27
CA GLY A 557 5.20 16.53 0.30
C GLY A 557 6.33 15.68 0.85
N VAL A 558 6.01 14.45 1.27
CA VAL A 558 6.97 13.49 1.85
C VAL A 558 8.21 13.30 0.98
N ASP A 559 8.06 13.15 -0.34
CA ASP A 559 9.17 12.80 -1.24
C ASP A 559 10.19 13.95 -1.31
N ASN A 560 9.70 15.19 -1.43
CA ASN A 560 10.57 16.36 -1.49
C ASN A 560 11.20 16.68 -0.13
N LEU A 561 10.44 16.56 0.96
CA LEU A 561 10.95 16.79 2.32
C LEU A 561 12.05 15.79 2.67
N ASN A 562 11.89 14.51 2.34
CA ASN A 562 12.93 13.50 2.52
C ASN A 562 14.22 13.87 1.77
N ARG A 563 14.10 14.27 0.49
CA ARG A 563 15.25 14.68 -0.33
C ARG A 563 15.97 15.90 0.26
N LEU A 564 15.23 16.93 0.69
CA LEU A 564 15.80 18.15 1.26
C LEU A 564 16.52 17.88 2.59
N ILE A 565 15.88 17.12 3.49
CA ILE A 565 16.45 16.78 4.80
C ILE A 565 17.71 15.93 4.61
N GLN A 566 17.67 14.92 3.73
CA GLN A 566 18.83 14.10 3.42
C GLN A 566 19.96 14.95 2.84
N ALA A 567 19.69 15.83 1.87
CA ALA A 567 20.72 16.68 1.28
C ALA A 567 21.38 17.64 2.28
N GLN A 568 20.63 18.12 3.28
CA GLN A 568 21.13 19.08 4.26
C GLN A 568 21.85 18.44 5.44
N TYR A 569 21.36 17.29 5.93
CA TYR A 569 21.86 16.66 7.16
C TYR A 569 22.58 15.33 6.96
N ASN A 570 22.46 14.72 5.78
CA ASN A 570 23.29 13.60 5.35
C ASN A 570 23.79 13.83 3.90
N PRO A 571 24.60 14.89 3.66
CA PRO A 571 25.07 15.22 2.33
C PRO A 571 26.03 14.17 1.77
N SER A 572 26.15 14.15 0.45
CA SER A 572 27.13 13.28 -0.22
C SER A 572 28.55 13.67 0.14
N ALA A 573 29.40 12.68 0.43
CA ALA A 573 30.80 12.88 0.74
C ALA A 573 31.67 11.90 -0.05
N VAL A 574 32.83 12.35 -0.55
CA VAL A 574 33.74 11.56 -1.41
C VAL A 574 34.16 10.23 -0.78
N ASN A 575 34.24 10.16 0.55
CA ASN A 575 34.65 8.97 1.29
C ASN A 575 33.48 8.24 2.00
N ARG A 576 32.24 8.45 1.56
CA ARG A 576 31.07 7.70 2.07
C ARG A 576 30.38 6.99 0.92
N PRO A 577 30.22 5.66 0.98
CA PRO A 577 29.51 4.92 -0.05
C PRO A 577 28.03 5.35 -0.07
N GLU A 578 27.50 5.52 -1.29
CA GLU A 578 26.09 5.78 -1.55
C GLU A 578 25.54 4.69 -2.46
N TYR A 579 24.28 4.35 -2.27
CA TYR A 579 23.56 3.45 -3.15
C TYR A 579 22.52 4.24 -3.96
N ILE A 580 22.58 4.17 -5.28
CA ILE A 580 21.69 4.90 -6.19
C ILE A 580 20.99 3.90 -7.12
N GLN A 581 19.66 3.93 -7.13
CA GLN A 581 18.84 3.14 -8.06
C GLN A 581 17.60 3.93 -8.48
N GLY A 582 17.54 4.30 -9.76
CA GLY A 582 16.51 5.19 -10.29
C GLY A 582 16.52 6.54 -9.56
N ASP A 583 15.36 6.93 -9.02
CA ASP A 583 15.19 8.18 -8.25
C ASP A 583 15.56 8.04 -6.76
N SER A 584 15.90 6.83 -6.29
CA SER A 584 16.22 6.58 -4.89
C SER A 584 17.73 6.65 -4.64
N CYS A 585 18.11 7.44 -3.63
CA CYS A 585 19.49 7.57 -3.16
C CYS A 585 19.52 7.27 -1.66
N TYR A 586 20.37 6.33 -1.25
CA TYR A 586 20.53 5.90 0.13
C TYR A 586 21.98 6.06 0.58
N ARG A 587 22.14 6.51 1.83
CA ARG A 587 23.42 6.83 2.47
C ARG A 587 23.49 6.21 3.86
N ILE A 588 24.71 5.95 4.34
CA ILE A 588 24.93 5.57 5.74
C ILE A 588 24.41 6.68 6.66
N GLY A 589 23.66 6.32 7.70
CA GLY A 589 22.98 7.22 8.64
C GLY A 589 21.57 7.63 8.21
N ASP A 590 21.09 7.15 7.04
CA ASP A 590 19.74 7.47 6.60
C ASP A 590 18.69 6.77 7.44
N LYS A 591 17.66 7.54 7.81
CA LYS A 591 16.43 7.02 8.41
C LYS A 591 15.55 6.45 7.30
N VAL A 592 15.28 5.15 7.35
CA VAL A 592 14.48 4.44 6.34
C VAL A 592 13.27 3.76 6.95
N MET A 593 12.26 3.47 6.12
CA MET A 593 11.04 2.77 6.48
C MET A 593 10.80 1.60 5.52
N GLN A 594 10.38 0.46 6.08
CA GLN A 594 9.91 -0.69 5.32
C GLN A 594 8.51 -0.42 4.74
N LYS A 595 8.31 -0.62 3.44
CA LYS A 595 7.05 -0.37 2.70
C LYS A 595 6.09 -1.56 2.73
N GLN A 596 6.60 -2.78 2.84
CA GLN A 596 5.81 -4.01 2.78
C GLN A 596 6.27 -5.02 3.84
N ASN A 597 5.37 -5.91 4.28
CA ASN A 597 5.75 -6.95 5.24
C ASN A 597 6.69 -7.95 4.56
N ASN A 598 7.84 -8.22 5.18
CA ASN A 598 8.75 -9.27 4.78
C ASN A 598 8.90 -10.23 5.97
N TYR A 599 8.15 -11.34 5.92
CA TYR A 599 8.05 -12.30 7.02
C TYR A 599 9.34 -13.10 7.22
N ASP A 600 10.06 -13.41 6.13
CA ASP A 600 11.34 -14.12 6.17
C ASP A 600 12.38 -13.33 6.96
N LYS A 601 12.42 -12.01 6.74
CA LYS A 601 13.30 -11.08 7.47
C LYS A 601 12.68 -10.57 8.77
N GLY A 602 11.39 -10.84 8.98
CA GLY A 602 10.53 -10.38 10.08
C GLY A 602 10.56 -8.87 10.31
N VAL A 603 10.53 -8.10 9.22
CA VAL A 603 10.31 -6.65 9.23
C VAL A 603 8.95 -6.35 8.63
N PHE A 604 8.25 -5.38 9.21
CA PHE A 604 6.86 -5.10 8.88
C PHE A 604 6.69 -3.71 8.27
N ASN A 605 5.63 -3.54 7.49
CA ASN A 605 5.27 -2.27 6.88
C ASN A 605 5.16 -1.17 7.93
N GLY A 606 5.92 -0.10 7.72
CA GLY A 606 6.01 1.02 8.62
C GLY A 606 7.20 0.94 9.56
N ASP A 607 7.88 -0.21 9.75
CA ASP A 607 9.06 -0.28 10.62
C ASP A 607 10.13 0.71 10.16
N ILE A 608 10.66 1.50 11.10
CA ILE A 608 11.72 2.48 10.81
C ILE A 608 13.03 1.93 11.33
N GLY A 609 14.07 2.09 10.54
CA GLY A 609 15.44 1.74 10.87
C GLY A 609 16.44 2.79 10.37
N GLU A 610 17.71 2.53 10.64
CA GLU A 610 18.83 3.36 10.20
C GLU A 610 19.77 2.53 9.32
N ILE A 611 20.20 3.09 8.19
CA ILE A 611 21.24 2.44 7.38
C ILE A 611 22.58 2.56 8.10
N TRP A 612 23.16 1.46 8.54
CA TRP A 612 24.44 1.48 9.24
C TRP A 612 25.62 1.10 8.33
N ALA A 613 25.38 0.42 7.22
CA ALA A 613 26.40 0.11 6.22
C ALA A 613 25.81 -0.05 4.81
N ILE A 614 26.65 0.25 3.81
CA ILE A 614 26.40 -0.01 2.39
C ILE A 614 27.67 -0.68 1.84
N HIS A 615 27.55 -1.90 1.31
CA HIS A 615 28.68 -2.69 0.82
C HIS A 615 28.22 -3.66 -0.27
N ASP A 616 29.01 -3.86 -1.33
CA ASP A 616 28.74 -4.79 -2.45
C ASP A 616 27.30 -4.71 -3.00
N ASP A 617 26.81 -3.50 -3.31
CA ASP A 617 25.43 -3.26 -3.80
C ASP A 617 24.33 -3.77 -2.84
N LYS A 618 24.64 -3.92 -1.55
CA LYS A 618 23.69 -4.25 -0.48
C LYS A 618 23.59 -3.12 0.53
N ILE A 619 22.39 -2.95 1.07
CA ILE A 619 22.08 -1.97 2.12
C ILE A 619 21.82 -2.74 3.41
N PHE A 620 22.51 -2.36 4.48
CA PHE A 620 22.32 -2.93 5.81
C PHE A 620 21.58 -1.92 6.69
N VAL A 621 20.38 -2.30 7.10
CA VAL A 621 19.48 -1.48 7.91
C VAL A 621 19.38 -2.06 9.31
N ARG A 622 19.61 -1.23 10.32
CA ARG A 622 19.40 -1.55 11.73
C ARG A 622 17.99 -1.14 12.10
N TYR A 623 17.14 -2.14 12.33
CA TYR A 623 15.84 -1.94 12.97
C TYR A 623 15.97 -2.16 14.48
N ALA A 624 14.98 -1.70 15.24
CA ALA A 624 15.02 -1.74 16.70
C ALA A 624 15.22 -3.14 17.33
N GLU A 625 14.93 -4.23 16.60
CA GLU A 625 15.04 -5.61 17.11
C GLU A 625 16.02 -6.48 16.33
N ARG A 626 16.49 -6.02 15.16
CA ARG A 626 17.28 -6.84 14.24
C ARG A 626 17.97 -5.98 13.19
N ASP A 627 19.08 -6.50 12.68
CA ASP A 627 19.73 -5.96 11.48
C ASP A 627 19.26 -6.76 10.26
N VAL A 628 18.96 -6.06 9.17
CA VAL A 628 18.44 -6.65 7.92
C VAL A 628 19.26 -6.18 6.74
N THR A 629 19.57 -7.12 5.84
CA THR A 629 20.28 -6.85 4.59
C THR A 629 19.29 -6.81 3.43
N TYR A 630 19.40 -5.79 2.58
CA TYR A 630 18.62 -5.64 1.34
C TYR A 630 19.53 -5.81 0.13
N THR A 631 19.10 -6.67 -0.78
CA THR A 631 19.71 -6.88 -2.10
C THR A 631 19.06 -5.98 -3.16
N LYS A 632 19.68 -5.85 -4.34
CA LYS A 632 19.21 -5.00 -5.45
C LYS A 632 17.72 -5.15 -5.80
N ASP A 633 17.18 -6.36 -5.73
CA ASP A 633 15.78 -6.65 -6.06
C ASP A 633 14.81 -6.22 -4.95
N GLU A 634 15.31 -6.09 -3.72
CA GLU A 634 14.52 -5.79 -2.51
C GLU A 634 14.56 -4.31 -2.13
N ILE A 635 15.30 -3.47 -2.86
CA ILE A 635 15.45 -2.04 -2.50
C ILE A 635 14.16 -1.26 -2.67
N ASN A 636 13.25 -1.73 -3.52
CA ASN A 636 11.90 -1.19 -3.62
C ASN A 636 11.07 -1.40 -2.34
N GLU A 637 11.50 -2.29 -1.44
CA GLU A 637 10.86 -2.53 -0.14
C GLU A 637 11.15 -1.44 0.88
N ILE A 638 12.16 -0.60 0.68
CA ILE A 638 12.51 0.48 1.61
C ILE A 638 12.29 1.87 1.00
N THR A 639 12.25 2.88 1.85
CA THR A 639 12.16 4.30 1.48
C THR A 639 12.74 5.18 2.58
N LEU A 640 13.16 6.40 2.24
CA LEU A 640 13.53 7.39 3.25
C LEU A 640 12.33 7.72 4.15
N ALA A 641 12.61 7.99 5.43
CA ALA A 641 11.62 8.14 6.49
C ALA A 641 11.88 9.34 7.42
N TYR A 642 12.67 10.32 6.98
CA TYR A 642 12.78 11.62 7.66
C TYR A 642 11.41 12.32 7.72
N ALA A 643 10.69 12.27 6.61
CA ALA A 643 9.29 12.62 6.47
C ALA A 643 8.47 11.36 6.16
N VAL A 644 7.29 11.26 6.77
CA VAL A 644 6.32 10.18 6.52
C VAL A 644 4.91 10.76 6.46
N THR A 645 3.96 10.01 5.91
CA THR A 645 2.57 10.46 5.92
C THR A 645 1.95 10.31 7.31
N VAL A 646 0.93 11.12 7.61
CA VAL A 646 0.16 11.00 8.87
C VAL A 646 -0.46 9.61 9.03
N HIS A 647 -0.90 8.98 7.94
CA HIS A 647 -1.42 7.61 7.95
C HIS A 647 -0.34 6.60 8.36
N LYS A 648 0.88 6.73 7.81
CA LYS A 648 2.01 5.84 8.15
C LYS A 648 2.58 6.07 9.54
N SER A 649 2.22 7.16 10.23
CA SER A 649 2.62 7.42 11.61
C SER A 649 1.61 6.92 12.66
N GLN A 650 0.46 6.37 12.25
CA GLN A 650 -0.49 5.76 13.18
C GLN A 650 0.15 4.64 14.00
N GLY A 651 -0.30 4.48 15.25
CA GLY A 651 0.32 3.57 16.23
C GLY A 651 1.71 3.97 16.74
N SER A 652 2.31 5.04 16.19
CA SER A 652 3.62 5.55 16.59
C SER A 652 3.49 6.78 17.49
N GLU A 653 4.50 7.06 18.31
CA GLU A 653 4.62 8.32 19.04
C GLU A 653 6.06 8.81 19.00
N TYR A 654 6.23 10.12 18.86
CA TYR A 654 7.52 10.78 18.72
C TYR A 654 7.67 11.84 19.81
N HIS A 655 8.90 12.17 20.17
CA HIS A 655 9.16 13.27 21.08
C HIS A 655 8.72 14.60 20.47
N THR A 656 9.21 14.88 19.25
CA THR A 656 8.92 16.11 18.51
C THR A 656 8.32 15.77 17.14
N VAL A 657 7.20 16.41 16.82
CA VAL A 657 6.53 16.28 15.51
C VAL A 657 6.58 17.62 14.78
N ILE A 658 7.06 17.60 13.55
CA ILE A 658 7.02 18.75 12.64
C ILE A 658 5.98 18.45 11.56
N LEU A 659 4.88 19.20 11.53
CA LEU A 659 3.75 18.95 10.63
C LEU A 659 3.72 19.98 9.50
N SER A 660 3.73 19.50 8.26
CA SER A 660 3.47 20.33 7.08
C SER A 660 1.97 20.48 6.84
N LEU A 661 1.48 21.73 6.73
CA LEU A 661 0.05 22.02 6.52
C LEU A 661 -0.15 23.16 5.50
N VAL A 662 -0.22 22.80 4.23
CA VAL A 662 -0.34 23.74 3.10
C VAL A 662 -1.65 23.58 2.34
N ASN A 663 -2.08 24.62 1.63
CA ASN A 663 -3.33 24.61 0.86
C ASN A 663 -3.31 23.58 -0.29
N SER A 664 -2.15 23.25 -0.88
CA SER A 664 -2.07 22.21 -1.92
C SER A 664 -2.52 20.82 -1.42
N HIS A 665 -2.58 20.62 -0.10
CA HIS A 665 -3.09 19.40 0.53
C HIS A 665 -4.61 19.39 0.74
N PHE A 666 -5.37 20.30 0.10
CA PHE A 666 -6.79 20.57 0.40
C PHE A 666 -7.69 19.32 0.53
N ILE A 667 -7.43 18.27 -0.27
CA ILE A 667 -8.19 17.00 -0.26
C ILE A 667 -8.07 16.30 1.10
N MET A 668 -6.91 16.40 1.74
CA MET A 668 -6.54 15.74 2.99
C MET A 668 -6.65 16.66 4.22
N LEU A 669 -7.01 17.93 4.05
CA LEU A 669 -7.21 18.86 5.17
C LEU A 669 -8.51 18.53 5.92
N GLN A 670 -8.43 17.53 6.79
CA GLN A 670 -9.53 17.03 7.61
C GLN A 670 -9.19 17.10 9.10
N ARG A 671 -10.21 17.24 9.94
CA ARG A 671 -10.06 17.36 11.39
C ARG A 671 -9.34 16.17 12.00
N ASN A 672 -9.73 14.94 11.63
CA ASN A 672 -9.15 13.72 12.17
C ASN A 672 -7.69 13.55 11.76
N LEU A 673 -7.28 14.02 10.57
CA LEU A 673 -5.89 13.98 10.13
C LEU A 673 -5.02 14.91 10.98
N LEU A 674 -5.47 16.16 11.17
CA LEU A 674 -4.77 17.12 12.02
C LEU A 674 -4.70 16.63 13.47
N TYR A 675 -5.83 16.13 14.01
CA TYR A 675 -5.88 15.52 15.34
C TYR A 675 -4.89 14.36 15.47
N THR A 676 -4.92 13.42 14.52
CA THR A 676 -4.02 12.26 14.54
C THR A 676 -2.55 12.70 14.50
N ALA A 677 -2.20 13.66 13.65
CA ALA A 677 -0.84 14.19 13.56
C ALA A 677 -0.36 14.84 14.86
N VAL A 678 -1.18 15.70 15.47
CA VAL A 678 -0.88 16.38 16.74
C VAL A 678 -0.71 15.37 17.88
N THR A 679 -1.58 14.36 17.94
CA THR A 679 -1.55 13.35 19.00
C THR A 679 -0.39 12.36 18.88
N ARG A 680 0.39 12.37 17.78
CA ARG A 680 1.64 11.59 17.69
C ARG A 680 2.76 12.20 18.54
N ALA A 681 2.68 13.47 18.93
CA ALA A 681 3.73 14.14 19.69
C ALA A 681 3.60 13.91 21.19
N LYS A 682 4.73 13.58 21.83
CA LYS A 682 4.86 13.51 23.27
C LYS A 682 5.20 14.86 23.86
N GLN A 683 6.20 15.58 23.34
CA GLN A 683 6.70 16.80 23.98
C GLN A 683 6.56 18.06 23.15
N LYS A 684 6.66 17.99 21.81
CA LYS A 684 6.64 19.21 21.00
C LYS A 684 5.96 19.01 19.66
N VAL A 685 5.13 19.98 19.26
CA VAL A 685 4.49 20.07 17.94
C VAL A 685 4.88 21.39 17.29
N ILE A 686 5.42 21.32 16.07
CA ILE A 686 5.71 22.48 15.23
C ILE A 686 4.92 22.33 13.94
N ILE A 687 3.89 23.16 13.75
CA ILE A 687 3.12 23.20 12.51
C ILE A 687 3.73 24.26 11.61
N VAL A 688 4.16 23.87 10.41
CA VAL A 688 4.67 24.78 9.37
C VAL A 688 3.66 24.80 8.24
N GLY A 689 3.05 25.96 7.99
CA GLY A 689 1.91 25.98 7.08
C GLY A 689 1.22 27.32 6.91
N GLN A 690 0.12 27.30 6.17
CA GLN A 690 -0.71 28.48 5.91
C GLN A 690 -1.89 28.53 6.88
N LYS A 691 -2.24 29.72 7.40
CA LYS A 691 -3.37 29.86 8.34
C LYS A 691 -4.69 29.34 7.75
N LYS A 692 -4.92 29.58 6.46
CA LYS A 692 -6.10 29.07 5.74
C LYS A 692 -6.17 27.54 5.77
N ALA A 693 -5.05 26.85 5.56
CA ALA A 693 -4.99 25.39 5.61
C ALA A 693 -5.31 24.85 7.02
N LEU A 694 -4.79 25.51 8.07
CA LEU A 694 -5.10 25.16 9.46
C LEU A 694 -6.59 25.33 9.78
N GLN A 695 -7.17 26.48 9.41
CA GLN A 695 -8.59 26.74 9.61
C GLN A 695 -9.46 25.72 8.86
N GLN A 696 -9.14 25.45 7.59
CA GLN A 696 -9.84 24.47 6.79
C GLN A 696 -9.76 23.07 7.43
N ALA A 697 -8.58 22.62 7.86
CA ALA A 697 -8.42 21.32 8.50
C ALA A 697 -9.26 21.19 9.78
N VAL A 698 -9.31 22.23 10.61
CA VAL A 698 -10.09 22.24 11.86
C VAL A 698 -11.60 22.24 11.59
N LEU A 699 -12.06 23.07 10.65
CA LEU A 699 -13.47 23.23 10.33
C LEU A 699 -14.03 22.04 9.55
N ASN A 700 -13.20 21.36 8.76
CA ASN A 700 -13.61 20.24 7.94
C ASN A 700 -13.85 18.96 8.77
N ALA A 701 -15.06 18.90 9.34
CA ALA A 701 -15.62 17.72 10.00
C ALA A 701 -16.13 16.67 9.01
N LYS A 702 -16.00 16.87 7.69
CA LYS A 702 -16.31 15.83 6.71
C LYS A 702 -15.22 14.77 6.80
N THR A 703 -15.32 13.90 7.81
CA THR A 703 -14.89 12.53 7.63
C THR A 703 -15.64 12.05 6.40
N ASN A 704 -14.96 11.53 5.38
CA ASN A 704 -15.64 10.83 4.29
C ASN A 704 -16.56 9.81 4.98
N ARG A 705 -17.86 10.08 5.06
CA ARG A 705 -18.81 9.18 5.70
C ARG A 705 -18.75 7.90 4.90
N ARG A 706 -18.13 6.88 5.50
CA ARG A 706 -18.08 5.56 4.91
C ARG A 706 -19.51 5.05 4.90
N CYS A 707 -19.91 4.51 3.75
CA CYS A 707 -21.24 3.95 3.59
C CYS A 707 -21.15 2.52 4.12
N THR A 708 -21.79 2.28 5.25
CA THR A 708 -21.92 0.98 5.94
C THR A 708 -23.35 0.91 6.49
N LEU A 709 -23.87 -0.30 6.64
CA LEU A 709 -25.11 -0.55 7.39
C LEU A 709 -24.85 -1.29 8.71
N LEU A 710 -23.60 -1.57 9.07
CA LEU A 710 -23.22 -2.27 10.30
C LEU A 710 -23.93 -1.71 11.56
N ALA A 711 -23.92 -0.39 11.75
CA ALA A 711 -24.58 0.23 12.91
C ALA A 711 -26.11 -0.01 12.92
N ALA A 712 -26.74 0.00 11.74
CA ALA A 712 -28.16 -0.28 11.59
C ALA A 712 -28.48 -1.77 11.84
N ARG A 713 -27.67 -2.68 11.31
CA ARG A 713 -27.81 -4.13 11.51
C ARG A 713 -27.72 -4.52 12.98
N LEU A 714 -26.85 -3.86 13.74
CA LEU A 714 -26.74 -4.07 15.19
C LEU A 714 -27.99 -3.62 15.95
N GLN A 715 -28.67 -2.56 15.48
CA GLN A 715 -29.84 -1.98 16.14
C GLN A 715 -31.14 -2.75 15.88
N VAL A 716 -31.22 -3.51 14.79
CA VAL A 716 -32.46 -4.20 14.40
C VAL A 716 -32.44 -5.64 14.92
N GLU A 717 -33.30 -5.94 15.89
CA GLU A 717 -33.82 -7.29 16.11
C GLU A 717 -34.88 -7.57 15.03
N GLY A 718 -34.64 -8.55 14.15
CA GLY A 718 -35.71 -9.10 13.30
C GLY A 718 -35.82 -8.62 11.84
N LEU A 719 -34.72 -8.64 11.06
CA LEU A 719 -34.80 -8.68 9.58
C LEU A 719 -34.35 -10.00 8.97
N TRP A 720 -34.09 -11.01 9.80
CA TRP A 720 -33.63 -12.33 9.35
C TRP A 720 -34.72 -13.36 9.63
N GLY A 721 -35.64 -13.45 8.66
CA GLY A 721 -36.60 -14.54 8.49
C GLY A 721 -36.50 -15.03 7.06
#